data_AF-A0ABD7ARN2-F1
#
_entry.id   AF-A0ABD7ARN2-F1
#
_cell.length_a   1.000
_cell.length_b   1.000
_cell.length_c   1.000
_cell.angle_alpha   90.00
_cell.angle_beta   90.00
_cell.angle_gamma   90.00
#
_symmetry.space_group_name_H-M   'P 1'
#
loop_
_entity.id
_entity.type
_entity.pdbx_description
1 polymer ?
#
loop_
_entity_poly.entity_id
_entity_poly.type
_entity_poly.pdbx_seq_one_letter_code
_entity_poly.pdbx_strand_id
1 'polypeptide(L)'
;MKYQTITLAMVLLGVSVPVTAQIYESSFTDTNGIEVHAPSTRMLLNPASTVTLTLISGLDRFVNVKVTRETGAQLYNTTTTRTGVADRLKAADGSEFYGKKVTLPALGEGKLIVQVNILDLNQSVVATYNYNWTIDTTPPAANALTATTSLGTGTGAVFKLGLEAVAQYSFLSTGIADAVGIDKGIFEIYRANGTLFSSTPMKYNVGDKTMYLPYTFASVKQPGIPDSNLDEEFQAKAKIYDTAGNIRTLPTQKFRFDNTIGEISLFAVHDPNDATSVVPGVKNYPAYKAGMVVNENPIRLVYKIPRSNYRAYAEGGLEFINLYSAAKEIASDATYSYVEMTLPFGAFNGDMARMANFGQWAGYFPTYTMTLNPNANKTPAFTGTWEDFQDSNGTWYKSKDFETVLSSRLPIKIVRARFNVEARPFEQEVGGRLTCRIPVGQTSCEAPENFDMAVGTQGYNRTLYYVRSVANPILRSEQWVMTRWNNQIVPEIGEITYSPTSKILTVEAHLNRDNDWFDGFRLLGFYLTDKNSKQRMTPVGVEKSRNAGNYTIEYDLSRQSEGQYNVEVNIQDRFGNQTNKTYGVIALDATPPTVAITFEGKPVKDDTVVYGLENLRIALSDNLTTPRITRLQLTGGPTSDNVELSWSPAGKDIYSPEYPRIFPNFEPSENYALSVTVSDSQSNTKTYTQKFSYLPNNLVQLHNLRTLAVKSALKTSDNVPLAYLSTNMLRKTNGEIAKGLQNATLSVRKDANFGIVFNGAEAAPGESVNVNIDMGMGDNLLMPVYPSENGKTGAAEFMIQIDELK
;
A
#
# COMPACT_ATOMS: atom_id res chain seq x y z
N MET A 1 -39.45 -38.67 25.13
CA MET A 1 -39.74 -37.23 24.98
C MET A 1 -39.26 -36.81 23.60
N LYS A 2 -40.17 -36.29 22.77
CA LYS A 2 -39.93 -35.86 21.39
C LYS A 2 -39.17 -34.53 21.42
N TYR A 3 -37.99 -34.46 20.81
CA TYR A 3 -37.35 -33.18 20.52
C TYR A 3 -37.79 -32.74 19.12
N GLN A 4 -38.59 -31.66 19.08
CA GLN A 4 -39.04 -30.99 17.87
C GLN A 4 -37.88 -30.26 17.22
N THR A 5 -37.67 -30.55 15.94
CA THR A 5 -36.82 -29.80 15.02
C THR A 5 -37.48 -28.45 14.74
N ILE A 6 -36.88 -27.36 15.20
CA ILE A 6 -37.24 -25.99 14.77
C ILE A 6 -36.52 -25.74 13.46
N THR A 7 -37.25 -25.84 12.36
CA THR A 7 -36.79 -25.43 11.03
C THR A 7 -36.74 -23.91 11.00
N LEU A 8 -35.57 -23.33 11.22
CA LEU A 8 -35.34 -21.91 10.97
C LEU A 8 -35.32 -21.71 9.44
N ALA A 9 -36.39 -21.15 8.89
CA ALA A 9 -36.41 -20.70 7.51
C ALA A 9 -35.37 -19.58 7.37
N MET A 10 -34.18 -19.91 6.87
CA MET A 10 -33.28 -18.93 6.26
C MET A 10 -34.05 -18.32 5.09
N VAL A 11 -34.58 -17.11 5.29
CA VAL A 11 -34.81 -16.18 4.20
C VAL A 11 -33.45 -16.00 3.55
N LEU A 12 -33.26 -16.61 2.37
CA LEU A 12 -32.14 -16.28 1.50
C LEU A 12 -32.21 -14.78 1.23
N LEU A 13 -31.38 -14.02 1.94
CA LEU A 13 -30.96 -12.69 1.54
C LEU A 13 -30.45 -12.84 0.11
N GLY A 14 -31.15 -12.19 -0.82
CA GLY A 14 -30.78 -12.16 -2.22
C GLY A 14 -29.30 -11.80 -2.35
N VAL A 15 -28.60 -12.62 -3.12
CA VAL A 15 -27.18 -12.48 -3.39
C VAL A 15 -26.93 -11.06 -3.92
N SER A 16 -26.33 -10.21 -3.10
CA SER A 16 -25.87 -8.89 -3.53
C SER A 16 -24.69 -9.11 -4.47
N VAL A 17 -24.92 -9.01 -5.78
CA VAL A 17 -23.83 -8.94 -6.76
C VAL A 17 -23.29 -7.51 -6.71
N PRO A 18 -22.05 -7.25 -6.26
CA PRO A 18 -21.59 -5.89 -6.12
C PRO A 18 -20.98 -5.39 -7.44
N VAL A 19 -21.18 -4.08 -7.62
CA VAL A 19 -20.54 -3.15 -8.54
C VAL A 19 -20.99 -3.27 -9.99
N THR A 20 -21.97 -2.45 -10.39
CA THR A 20 -21.84 -1.67 -11.64
C THR A 20 -22.77 -0.47 -11.86
N ALA A 21 -22.13 0.57 -12.40
CA ALA A 21 -22.53 1.60 -13.35
C ALA A 21 -23.74 2.53 -13.12
N GLN A 22 -24.74 2.28 -12.26
CA GLN A 22 -25.86 3.25 -12.18
C GLN A 22 -25.48 4.60 -11.57
N ILE A 23 -24.72 4.62 -10.49
CA ILE A 23 -23.96 5.81 -10.11
C ILE A 23 -22.73 5.83 -11.02
N TYR A 24 -22.63 6.80 -11.92
CA TYR A 24 -21.46 6.96 -12.78
C TYR A 24 -20.31 7.58 -11.98
N GLU A 25 -20.61 8.71 -11.33
CA GLU A 25 -19.72 9.41 -10.42
C GLU A 25 -20.51 10.07 -9.28
N SER A 26 -19.82 10.36 -8.17
CA SER A 26 -20.30 11.18 -7.07
C SER A 26 -19.38 12.39 -6.91
N SER A 27 -19.93 13.61 -6.92
CA SER A 27 -19.15 14.83 -6.73
C SER A 27 -19.41 15.49 -5.37
N PHE A 28 -18.33 15.95 -4.72
CA PHE A 28 -18.35 16.66 -3.43
C PHE A 28 -17.01 17.38 -3.17
N THR A 29 -17.00 18.31 -2.22
CA THR A 29 -15.76 18.85 -1.63
C THR A 29 -15.37 18.01 -0.41
N ASP A 30 -14.13 17.55 -0.34
CA ASP A 30 -13.62 16.72 0.75
C ASP A 30 -13.27 17.52 2.02
N THR A 31 -12.89 16.83 3.11
CA THR A 31 -12.47 17.46 4.38
C THR A 31 -11.19 18.31 4.29
N ASN A 32 -10.46 18.23 3.17
CA ASN A 32 -9.28 19.03 2.89
C ASN A 32 -9.58 20.24 1.98
N GLY A 33 -10.85 20.42 1.55
CA GLY A 33 -11.27 21.52 0.69
C GLY A 33 -11.07 21.28 -0.80
N ILE A 34 -10.87 20.04 -1.23
CA ILE A 34 -10.63 19.65 -2.64
C ILE A 34 -11.93 19.13 -3.26
N GLU A 35 -12.25 19.56 -4.48
CA GLU A 35 -13.35 18.98 -5.26
C GLU A 35 -12.98 17.58 -5.77
N VAL A 36 -13.81 16.60 -5.46
CA VAL A 36 -13.61 15.18 -5.78
C VAL A 36 -14.75 14.69 -6.66
N HIS A 37 -14.40 14.04 -7.77
CA HIS A 37 -15.31 13.22 -8.59
C HIS A 37 -14.99 11.74 -8.33
N ALA A 38 -15.69 11.15 -7.38
CA ALA A 38 -15.51 9.77 -6.97
C ALA A 38 -16.19 8.81 -7.98
N PRO A 39 -15.47 7.86 -8.58
CA PRO A 39 -16.09 6.86 -9.44
C PRO A 39 -16.98 5.92 -8.61
N SER A 40 -17.87 5.20 -9.28
CA SER A 40 -18.80 4.23 -8.66
C SER A 40 -18.17 3.17 -7.76
N THR A 41 -16.87 2.87 -7.96
CA THR A 41 -16.09 1.91 -7.18
C THR A 41 -15.58 2.47 -5.85
N ARG A 42 -15.53 3.81 -5.70
CA ARG A 42 -15.08 4.44 -4.46
C ARG A 42 -16.23 4.47 -3.45
N MET A 43 -16.17 3.55 -2.50
CA MET A 43 -17.19 3.38 -1.46
C MET A 43 -16.85 4.09 -0.13
N LEU A 44 -15.60 4.51 0.05
CA LEU A 44 -15.14 5.27 1.21
C LEU A 44 -14.96 6.74 0.84
N LEU A 45 -15.72 7.61 1.51
CA LEU A 45 -15.86 9.02 1.17
C LEU A 45 -15.68 9.90 2.42
N ASN A 46 -15.10 11.08 2.25
CA ASN A 46 -14.90 12.10 3.29
C ASN A 46 -15.51 13.47 2.90
N PRO A 47 -16.81 13.55 2.56
CA PRO A 47 -17.43 14.79 2.10
C PRO A 47 -17.58 15.83 3.22
N ALA A 48 -17.07 17.04 2.98
CA ALA A 48 -17.37 18.25 3.76
C ALA A 48 -18.55 19.05 3.18
N SER A 49 -18.99 18.74 1.96
CA SER A 49 -20.19 19.29 1.31
C SER A 49 -21.28 18.24 1.09
N THR A 50 -22.44 18.63 0.56
CA THR A 50 -23.42 17.69 0.02
C THR A 50 -22.83 16.89 -1.15
N VAL A 51 -23.23 15.62 -1.29
CA VAL A 51 -22.81 14.74 -2.37
C VAL A 51 -23.82 14.78 -3.52
N THR A 52 -23.37 15.00 -4.75
CA THR A 52 -24.22 14.92 -5.95
C THR A 52 -23.90 13.64 -6.73
N LEU A 53 -24.92 12.81 -6.92
CA LEU A 53 -24.85 11.62 -7.77
C LEU A 53 -25.11 12.00 -9.22
N THR A 54 -24.24 11.57 -10.13
CA THR A 54 -24.53 11.55 -11.57
C THR A 54 -24.92 10.12 -11.94
N LEU A 55 -26.19 9.92 -12.24
CA LEU A 55 -26.80 8.61 -12.44
C LEU A 55 -27.01 8.34 -13.93
N ILE A 56 -26.66 7.16 -14.42
CA ILE A 56 -27.07 6.65 -15.74
C ILE A 56 -28.37 5.85 -15.57
N SER A 57 -29.27 5.91 -16.54
CA SER A 57 -30.52 5.14 -16.51
C SER A 57 -30.95 4.60 -17.86
N GLY A 58 -30.52 5.22 -18.96
CA GLY A 58 -31.15 5.05 -20.26
C GLY A 58 -32.43 5.89 -20.41
N LEU A 59 -32.95 5.96 -21.63
CA LEU A 59 -34.18 6.68 -21.95
C LEU A 59 -35.42 6.00 -21.38
N ASP A 60 -36.45 6.80 -21.12
CA ASP A 60 -37.78 6.34 -20.70
C ASP A 60 -37.78 5.53 -19.40
N ARG A 61 -36.83 5.87 -18.52
CA ARG A 61 -36.72 5.38 -17.15
C ARG A 61 -37.01 6.48 -16.14
N PHE A 62 -37.44 6.09 -14.95
CA PHE A 62 -37.31 6.91 -13.76
C PHE A 62 -36.23 6.29 -12.87
N VAL A 63 -35.55 7.13 -12.08
CA VAL A 63 -34.55 6.67 -11.13
C VAL A 63 -35.03 7.00 -9.73
N ASN A 64 -35.15 5.99 -8.88
CA ASN A 64 -35.41 6.17 -7.47
C ASN A 64 -34.11 5.98 -6.67
N VAL A 65 -33.75 6.96 -5.86
CA VAL A 65 -32.57 6.93 -4.99
C VAL A 65 -33.04 6.91 -3.55
N LYS A 66 -32.70 5.84 -2.84
CA LYS A 66 -32.99 5.65 -1.42
C LYS A 66 -31.69 5.49 -0.65
N VAL A 67 -31.52 6.27 0.42
CA VAL A 67 -30.35 6.16 1.31
C VAL A 67 -30.82 5.70 2.67
N THR A 68 -30.19 4.64 3.18
CA THR A 68 -30.47 4.06 4.50
C THR A 68 -29.19 3.92 5.30
N ARG A 69 -29.27 4.08 6.62
CA ARG A 69 -28.19 3.64 7.52
C ARG A 69 -28.18 2.11 7.60
N GLU A 70 -27.05 1.53 7.96
CA GLU A 70 -26.94 0.08 8.24
C GLU A 70 -27.92 -0.38 9.34
N THR A 71 -28.32 0.52 10.24
CA THR A 71 -29.36 0.28 11.27
C THR A 71 -30.78 0.17 10.70
N GLY A 72 -30.98 0.40 9.40
CA GLY A 72 -32.28 0.38 8.72
C GLY A 72 -33.00 1.73 8.67
N ALA A 73 -32.48 2.77 9.32
CA ALA A 73 -33.08 4.11 9.30
C ALA A 73 -32.96 4.75 7.90
N GLN A 74 -34.08 5.13 7.29
CA GLN A 74 -34.10 5.83 6.01
C GLN A 74 -33.72 7.31 6.20
N LEU A 75 -32.68 7.75 5.50
CA LEU A 75 -32.21 9.14 5.51
C LEU A 75 -32.76 9.94 4.34
N TYR A 76 -32.98 9.28 3.19
CA TYR A 76 -33.40 9.94 1.97
C TYR A 76 -34.16 8.95 1.07
N ASN A 77 -35.15 9.44 0.33
CA ASN A 77 -35.84 8.69 -0.71
C ASN A 77 -36.45 9.68 -1.71
N THR A 78 -36.02 9.64 -2.96
CA THR A 78 -36.53 10.50 -4.04
C THR A 78 -36.67 9.73 -5.33
N THR A 79 -37.60 10.13 -6.18
CA THR A 79 -37.72 9.62 -7.55
C THR A 79 -37.56 10.78 -8.52
N THR A 80 -36.69 10.62 -9.52
CA THR A 80 -36.47 11.62 -10.55
C THR A 80 -37.69 11.75 -11.47
N THR A 81 -37.73 12.79 -12.29
CA THR A 81 -38.60 12.79 -13.47
C THR A 81 -38.13 11.75 -14.49
N ARG A 82 -38.98 11.43 -15.48
CA ARG A 82 -38.63 10.57 -16.61
C ARG A 82 -37.36 11.10 -17.30
N THR A 83 -36.42 10.20 -17.56
CA THR A 83 -35.22 10.48 -18.38
C THR A 83 -35.64 10.57 -19.84
N GLY A 84 -35.60 11.79 -20.39
CA GLY A 84 -35.85 12.06 -21.79
C GLY A 84 -34.58 12.43 -22.56
N VAL A 85 -34.76 12.85 -23.81
CA VAL A 85 -33.64 13.21 -24.70
C VAL A 85 -32.84 14.43 -24.22
N ALA A 86 -33.46 15.33 -23.46
CA ALA A 86 -32.79 16.50 -22.86
C ALA A 86 -31.87 16.13 -21.68
N ASP A 87 -31.96 14.89 -21.19
CA ASP A 87 -31.21 14.39 -20.05
C ASP A 87 -29.93 13.64 -20.48
N ARG A 88 -29.36 14.02 -21.63
CA ARG A 88 -28.02 13.58 -22.04
C ARG A 88 -26.97 14.33 -21.21
N LEU A 89 -26.34 13.62 -20.30
CA LEU A 89 -25.33 14.15 -19.38
C LEU A 89 -23.93 13.83 -19.90
N LYS A 90 -23.00 14.72 -19.57
CA LYS A 90 -21.56 14.50 -19.73
C LYS A 90 -20.90 14.44 -18.35
N ALA A 91 -20.17 13.36 -18.09
CA ALA A 91 -19.42 13.17 -16.84
C ALA A 91 -18.06 13.88 -16.87
N ALA A 92 -17.35 13.90 -15.74
CA ALA A 92 -16.08 14.61 -15.61
C ALA A 92 -14.97 14.03 -16.51
N ASP A 93 -15.02 12.73 -16.80
CA ASP A 93 -14.11 12.06 -17.74
C ASP A 93 -14.45 12.30 -19.22
N GLY A 94 -15.54 13.02 -19.50
CA GLY A 94 -16.00 13.36 -20.84
C GLY A 94 -16.97 12.36 -21.47
N SER A 95 -17.27 11.25 -20.80
CA SER A 95 -18.25 10.26 -21.27
C SER A 95 -19.67 10.82 -21.27
N GLU A 96 -20.47 10.40 -22.25
CA GLU A 96 -21.85 10.86 -22.41
C GLU A 96 -22.85 9.71 -22.27
N PHE A 97 -23.98 9.98 -21.61
CA PHE A 97 -25.04 9.01 -21.40
C PHE A 97 -26.37 9.68 -21.04
N TYR A 98 -27.47 8.92 -21.07
CA TYR A 98 -28.79 9.39 -20.64
C TYR A 98 -29.03 9.05 -19.17
N GLY A 99 -29.37 10.05 -18.37
CA GLY A 99 -29.40 9.90 -16.92
C GLY A 99 -29.86 11.13 -16.15
N LYS A 100 -29.67 11.15 -14.83
CA LYS A 100 -30.12 12.25 -13.95
C LYS A 100 -29.07 12.60 -12.92
N LYS A 101 -29.06 13.85 -12.47
CA LYS A 101 -28.30 14.26 -11.28
C LYS A 101 -29.22 14.32 -10.06
N VAL A 102 -28.75 13.78 -8.93
CA VAL A 102 -29.47 13.81 -7.64
C VAL A 102 -28.52 14.27 -6.55
N THR A 103 -28.83 15.39 -5.89
CA THR A 103 -28.07 15.89 -4.74
C THR A 103 -28.64 15.30 -3.45
N LEU A 104 -27.77 14.62 -2.70
CA LEU A 104 -28.10 14.01 -1.42
C LEU A 104 -28.05 15.06 -0.30
N PRO A 105 -28.86 14.91 0.77
CA PRO A 105 -28.73 15.73 1.97
C PRO A 105 -27.41 15.44 2.69
N ALA A 106 -27.07 16.22 3.72
CA ALA A 106 -25.95 15.90 4.60
C ALA A 106 -26.20 14.53 5.27
N LEU A 107 -25.36 13.55 4.95
CA LEU A 107 -25.55 12.14 5.35
C LEU A 107 -25.00 11.84 6.76
N GLY A 108 -24.00 12.61 7.20
CA GLY A 108 -23.23 12.36 8.42
C GLY A 108 -22.36 11.11 8.35
N GLU A 109 -21.53 10.91 9.37
CA GLU A 109 -20.62 9.76 9.43
C GLU A 109 -21.35 8.41 9.60
N GLY A 110 -20.66 7.36 9.16
CA GLY A 110 -21.02 5.96 9.34
C GLY A 110 -21.28 5.21 8.04
N LYS A 111 -21.75 3.96 8.22
CA LYS A 111 -22.07 3.04 7.12
C LYS A 111 -23.49 3.28 6.59
N LEU A 112 -23.60 3.36 5.27
CA LEU A 112 -24.81 3.70 4.55
C LEU A 112 -25.00 2.74 3.37
N ILE A 113 -26.25 2.49 3.02
CA ILE A 113 -26.64 1.80 1.80
C ILE A 113 -27.36 2.82 0.92
N VAL A 114 -26.73 3.18 -0.19
CA VAL A 114 -27.35 3.94 -1.28
C VAL A 114 -27.94 2.93 -2.26
N GLN A 115 -29.27 2.85 -2.30
CA GLN A 115 -30.01 2.03 -3.22
C GLN A 115 -30.48 2.88 -4.40
N VAL A 116 -30.15 2.45 -5.62
CA VAL A 116 -30.63 3.03 -6.87
C VAL A 116 -31.55 2.02 -7.54
N ASN A 117 -32.80 2.39 -7.74
CA ASN A 117 -33.79 1.60 -8.46
C ASN A 117 -34.05 2.25 -9.82
N ILE A 118 -33.90 1.47 -10.89
CA ILE A 118 -34.35 1.86 -12.22
C ILE A 118 -35.81 1.41 -12.37
N LEU A 119 -36.67 2.31 -12.79
CA LEU A 119 -38.11 2.11 -12.92
C LEU A 119 -38.54 2.25 -14.38
N ASP A 120 -39.51 1.44 -14.80
CA ASP A 120 -40.14 1.55 -16.11
C ASP A 120 -41.18 2.70 -16.19
N LEU A 121 -41.87 2.80 -17.33
CA LEU A 121 -42.92 3.81 -17.57
C LEU A 121 -44.13 3.66 -16.65
N ASN A 122 -44.36 2.46 -16.10
CA ASN A 122 -45.40 2.18 -15.10
C ASN A 122 -44.89 2.37 -13.67
N GLN A 123 -43.68 2.91 -13.50
CA GLN A 123 -42.97 3.05 -12.22
C GLN A 123 -42.74 1.72 -11.47
N SER A 124 -42.72 0.61 -12.20
CA SER A 124 -42.34 -0.70 -11.66
C SER A 124 -40.82 -0.84 -11.69
N VAL A 125 -40.25 -1.43 -10.64
CA VAL A 125 -38.80 -1.64 -10.52
C VAL A 125 -38.35 -2.69 -11.53
N VAL A 126 -37.46 -2.29 -12.45
CA VAL A 126 -36.82 -3.20 -13.41
C VAL A 126 -35.44 -3.67 -12.95
N ALA A 127 -34.75 -2.84 -12.16
CA ALA A 127 -33.45 -3.18 -11.60
C ALA A 127 -33.19 -2.42 -10.29
N THR A 128 -32.46 -3.06 -9.38
CA THR A 128 -32.04 -2.49 -8.08
C THR A 128 -30.55 -2.67 -7.90
N TYR A 129 -29.87 -1.61 -7.50
CA TYR A 129 -28.43 -1.57 -7.24
C TYR A 129 -28.19 -1.01 -5.85
N ASN A 130 -27.34 -1.68 -5.08
CA ASN A 130 -26.99 -1.25 -3.73
C ASN A 130 -25.50 -0.89 -3.66
N TYR A 131 -25.20 0.28 -3.11
CA TYR A 131 -23.85 0.76 -2.86
C TYR A 131 -23.64 0.93 -1.36
N ASN A 132 -22.71 0.13 -0.81
CA ASN A 132 -22.40 0.16 0.61
C ASN A 132 -21.32 1.21 0.87
N TRP A 133 -21.75 2.43 1.16
CA TRP A 133 -20.85 3.54 1.46
C TRP A 133 -20.42 3.55 2.92
N THR A 134 -19.21 4.01 3.15
CA THR A 134 -18.76 4.45 4.47
C THR A 134 -18.38 5.92 4.35
N ILE A 135 -19.02 6.76 5.15
CA ILE A 135 -18.66 8.17 5.28
C ILE A 135 -17.84 8.33 6.54
N ASP A 136 -16.63 8.84 6.37
CA ASP A 136 -15.73 9.16 7.46
C ASP A 136 -15.11 10.54 7.23
N THR A 137 -15.35 11.46 8.16
CA THR A 137 -14.89 12.85 8.11
C THR A 137 -13.98 13.20 9.29
N THR A 138 -13.70 12.22 10.16
CA THR A 138 -12.96 12.42 11.39
C THR A 138 -11.49 12.07 11.17
N PRO A 139 -10.54 13.00 11.40
CA PRO A 139 -9.13 12.67 11.31
C PRO A 139 -8.68 11.61 12.32
N PRO A 140 -7.61 10.85 12.01
CA PRO A 140 -7.06 9.85 12.92
C PRO A 140 -6.75 10.42 14.31
N ALA A 141 -7.00 9.62 15.34
CA ALA A 141 -6.44 9.86 16.67
C ALA A 141 -4.93 9.55 16.66
N ALA A 142 -4.16 10.39 17.34
CA ALA A 142 -2.71 10.22 17.47
C ALA A 142 -2.14 11.09 18.61
N ASN A 143 -1.17 10.54 19.34
CA ASN A 143 -0.44 11.26 20.39
C ASN A 143 0.70 12.11 19.82
N ALA A 144 1.23 13.03 20.63
CA ALA A 144 2.41 13.80 20.25
C ALA A 144 3.64 12.91 19.98
N LEU A 145 4.59 13.41 19.20
CA LEU A 145 5.82 12.70 18.90
C LEU A 145 6.65 12.48 20.17
N THR A 146 7.23 11.29 20.28
CA THR A 146 8.30 10.92 21.22
C THR A 146 9.43 10.26 20.44
N ALA A 147 10.57 9.97 21.09
CA ALA A 147 11.62 9.17 20.50
C ALA A 147 12.08 8.05 21.44
N THR A 148 12.34 6.87 20.90
CA THR A 148 13.06 5.82 21.64
C THR A 148 14.54 6.18 21.70
N THR A 149 15.18 6.07 22.85
CA THR A 149 16.63 6.29 23.00
C THR A 149 17.27 5.23 23.89
N SER A 150 18.58 5.06 23.76
CA SER A 150 19.40 4.24 24.67
C SER A 150 20.42 5.08 25.43
N LEU A 151 20.95 6.09 24.77
CA LEU A 151 22.01 6.97 25.28
C LEU A 151 21.57 8.43 25.21
N GLY A 152 20.66 8.79 24.29
CA GLY A 152 20.05 10.11 24.18
C GLY A 152 18.82 10.33 25.09
N THR A 153 18.13 11.45 24.89
CA THR A 153 16.87 11.80 25.56
C THR A 153 15.77 12.07 24.53
N GLY A 154 14.76 11.21 24.48
CA GLY A 154 13.63 11.29 23.56
C GLY A 154 12.34 11.87 24.15
N THR A 155 12.44 12.63 25.25
CA THR A 155 11.31 13.29 25.94
C THR A 155 11.65 14.75 26.26
N GLY A 156 10.62 15.56 26.57
CA GLY A 156 10.77 16.97 26.92
C GLY A 156 10.70 17.93 25.73
N ALA A 157 11.00 19.22 25.98
CA ALA A 157 10.83 20.29 25.01
C ALA A 157 11.79 20.21 23.81
N VAL A 158 12.99 19.64 24.01
CA VAL A 158 13.99 19.42 22.96
C VAL A 158 14.58 18.03 23.15
N PHE A 159 14.41 17.15 22.17
CA PHE A 159 15.04 15.83 22.19
C PHE A 159 16.53 15.97 21.88
N LYS A 160 17.36 15.16 22.53
CA LYS A 160 18.81 15.08 22.25
C LYS A 160 19.12 13.67 21.80
N LEU A 161 19.38 13.51 20.52
CA LEU A 161 19.47 12.21 19.87
C LEU A 161 20.88 12.00 19.30
N GLY A 162 21.28 10.75 19.12
CA GLY A 162 22.54 10.40 18.45
C GLY A 162 22.40 9.14 17.61
N LEU A 163 23.52 8.51 17.24
CA LEU A 163 23.49 7.23 16.53
C LEU A 163 23.13 6.02 17.42
N GLU A 164 22.93 6.22 18.71
CA GLU A 164 22.49 5.21 19.68
C GLU A 164 23.33 3.91 19.63
N ALA A 165 22.78 2.81 20.18
CA ALA A 165 23.38 1.48 20.08
C ALA A 165 22.93 0.73 18.81
N VAL A 166 23.20 -0.57 18.74
CA VAL A 166 22.97 -1.40 17.54
C VAL A 166 21.49 -1.68 17.20
N ALA A 167 20.55 -1.29 18.07
CA ALA A 167 19.12 -1.47 17.83
C ALA A 167 18.54 -0.41 16.86
N GLN A 168 17.26 -0.52 16.55
CA GLN A 168 16.51 0.52 15.84
C GLN A 168 16.01 1.56 16.84
N TYR A 169 16.22 2.83 16.54
CA TYR A 169 15.70 3.96 17.31
C TYR A 169 14.94 4.90 16.39
N SER A 170 13.75 5.31 16.83
CA SER A 170 12.77 5.97 15.98
C SER A 170 12.11 7.15 16.68
N PHE A 171 11.68 8.13 15.89
CA PHE A 171 10.57 8.99 16.26
C PHE A 171 9.28 8.17 16.19
N LEU A 172 8.38 8.34 17.15
CA LEU A 172 7.14 7.58 17.22
C LEU A 172 5.97 8.41 17.73
N SER A 173 4.79 8.10 17.21
CA SER A 173 3.50 8.54 17.72
C SER A 173 2.64 7.31 18.00
N THR A 174 2.11 7.22 19.21
CA THR A 174 1.28 6.11 19.68
C THR A 174 -0.19 6.48 19.70
N GLY A 175 -1.05 5.49 19.98
CA GLY A 175 -2.49 5.71 20.07
C GLY A 175 -3.10 6.01 18.71
N ILE A 176 -2.46 5.52 17.63
CA ILE A 176 -2.96 5.69 16.27
C ILE A 176 -4.22 4.87 16.12
N ALA A 177 -5.35 5.54 15.92
CA ALA A 177 -6.62 4.87 15.75
C ALA A 177 -7.52 5.66 14.82
N ASP A 178 -8.17 4.92 13.94
CA ASP A 178 -9.20 5.42 13.07
C ASP A 178 -10.21 4.29 12.78
N ALA A 179 -11.47 4.63 12.56
CA ALA A 179 -12.53 3.65 12.35
C ALA A 179 -12.45 2.95 10.98
N VAL A 180 -11.88 3.60 9.98
CA VAL A 180 -11.75 3.09 8.60
C VAL A 180 -10.31 2.70 8.25
N GLY A 181 -9.37 2.95 9.16
CA GLY A 181 -7.98 2.53 9.07
C GLY A 181 -7.04 3.66 8.65
N ILE A 182 -5.75 3.35 8.59
CA ILE A 182 -4.69 4.34 8.33
C ILE A 182 -4.10 4.11 6.94
N ASP A 183 -4.01 5.17 6.13
CA ASP A 183 -3.35 5.13 4.80
C ASP A 183 -1.84 5.29 4.95
N LYS A 184 -1.39 6.44 5.46
CA LYS A 184 0.03 6.79 5.53
C LYS A 184 0.35 7.83 6.59
N GLY A 185 1.63 7.91 6.94
CA GLY A 185 2.19 9.04 7.69
C GLY A 185 3.31 9.72 6.90
N ILE A 186 3.43 11.03 7.03
CA ILE A 186 4.51 11.85 6.47
C ILE A 186 5.21 12.58 7.61
N PHE A 187 6.53 12.49 7.63
CA PHE A 187 7.40 13.16 8.60
C PHE A 187 8.24 14.21 7.89
N GLU A 188 8.15 15.46 8.37
CA GLU A 188 8.86 16.60 7.83
C GLU A 188 9.85 17.12 8.87
N ILE A 189 11.11 17.32 8.46
CA ILE A 189 12.13 17.96 9.28
C ILE A 189 12.42 19.33 8.70
N TYR A 190 12.43 20.34 9.56
CA TYR A 190 12.82 21.71 9.23
C TYR A 190 14.08 22.09 10.00
N ARG A 191 14.95 22.85 9.34
CA ARG A 191 16.12 23.50 9.97
C ARG A 191 15.69 24.61 10.92
N ALA A 192 16.63 25.08 11.73
CA ALA A 192 16.40 26.18 12.69
C ALA A 192 15.88 27.46 12.00
N ASN A 193 16.28 27.70 10.75
CA ASN A 193 15.84 28.85 9.94
C ASN A 193 14.44 28.69 9.30
N GLY A 194 13.74 27.57 9.56
CA GLY A 194 12.41 27.28 9.04
C GLY A 194 12.37 26.68 7.63
N THR A 195 13.52 26.44 6.99
CA THR A 195 13.56 25.76 5.67
C THR A 195 13.32 24.26 5.83
N LEU A 196 12.56 23.68 4.90
CA LEU A 196 12.32 22.23 4.86
C LEU A 196 13.63 21.51 4.52
N PHE A 197 14.06 20.60 5.38
CA PHE A 197 15.21 19.73 5.15
C PHE A 197 14.81 18.44 4.45
N SER A 198 13.77 17.76 4.94
CA SER A 198 13.30 16.49 4.39
C SER A 198 11.81 16.29 4.61
N SER A 199 11.19 15.49 3.73
CA SER A 199 9.84 14.95 3.87
C SER A 199 9.90 13.46 3.56
N THR A 200 9.54 12.60 4.51
CA THR A 200 9.78 11.15 4.43
C THR A 200 8.55 10.38 4.90
N PRO A 201 8.16 9.29 4.21
CA PRO A 201 7.10 8.42 4.68
C PRO A 201 7.44 7.77 6.03
N MET A 202 6.46 7.72 6.92
CA MET A 202 6.52 6.97 8.17
C MET A 202 6.00 5.54 7.97
N LYS A 203 6.43 4.63 8.84
CA LYS A 203 5.97 3.24 8.88
C LYS A 203 4.82 3.10 9.88
N TYR A 204 3.82 2.29 9.54
CA TYR A 204 2.72 1.95 10.46
C TYR A 204 2.92 0.57 11.05
N ASN A 205 2.88 0.47 12.38
CA ASN A 205 2.64 -0.79 13.05
C ASN A 205 1.18 -0.88 13.49
N VAL A 206 0.42 -1.76 12.84
CA VAL A 206 -1.01 -1.97 13.12
C VAL A 206 -1.23 -2.58 14.50
N GLY A 207 -0.41 -3.57 14.90
CA GLY A 207 -0.55 -4.27 16.18
C GLY A 207 -0.38 -3.35 17.40
N ASP A 208 0.65 -2.51 17.36
CA ASP A 208 1.00 -1.57 18.43
C ASP A 208 0.32 -0.21 18.28
N LYS A 209 -0.49 -0.02 17.21
CA LYS A 209 -1.13 1.26 16.88
C LYS A 209 -0.14 2.42 16.93
N THR A 210 1.01 2.24 16.27
CA THR A 210 2.16 3.15 16.36
C THR A 210 2.68 3.52 14.98
N MET A 211 2.81 4.82 14.73
CA MET A 211 3.46 5.42 13.57
C MET A 211 4.89 5.76 13.92
N TYR A 212 5.88 5.36 13.10
CA TYR A 212 7.28 5.61 13.42
C TYR A 212 8.16 5.92 12.19
N LEU A 213 9.22 6.70 12.43
CA LEU A 213 10.33 6.92 11.49
C LEU A 213 11.65 6.58 12.19
N PRO A 214 12.36 5.52 11.76
CA PRO A 214 13.71 5.25 12.24
C PRO A 214 14.64 6.41 11.94
N TYR A 215 15.30 6.95 12.97
CA TYR A 215 16.37 7.93 12.80
C TYR A 215 17.75 7.26 12.85
N THR A 216 17.87 6.11 13.51
CA THR A 216 19.08 5.28 13.50
C THR A 216 18.73 3.79 13.55
N PHE A 217 19.53 2.98 12.85
CA PHE A 217 19.53 1.52 12.96
C PHE A 217 20.98 1.02 12.90
N ALA A 218 21.36 0.09 13.78
CA ALA A 218 22.71 -0.47 13.84
C ALA A 218 23.82 0.59 13.95
N SER A 219 23.56 1.66 14.72
CA SER A 219 24.43 2.83 14.82
C SER A 219 24.73 3.55 13.50
N VAL A 220 23.82 3.44 12.52
CA VAL A 220 23.89 4.13 11.23
C VAL A 220 22.70 5.07 11.05
N LYS A 221 23.00 6.32 10.71
CA LYS A 221 22.01 7.36 10.41
C LYS A 221 21.06 6.89 9.31
N GLN A 222 19.77 7.08 9.50
CA GLN A 222 18.77 6.72 8.50
C GLN A 222 18.50 7.87 7.51
N PRO A 223 17.97 7.57 6.31
CA PRO A 223 17.60 8.58 5.32
C PRO A 223 16.65 9.64 5.88
N GLY A 224 16.81 10.89 5.43
CA GLY A 224 15.97 12.01 5.85
C GLY A 224 16.40 12.68 7.16
N ILE A 225 17.37 12.14 7.90
CA ILE A 225 17.92 12.74 9.12
C ILE A 225 19.14 13.64 8.80
N PRO A 226 19.22 14.86 9.38
CA PRO A 226 20.34 15.79 9.12
C PRO A 226 21.67 15.30 9.70
N ASP A 227 22.78 15.77 9.11
CA ASP A 227 24.10 15.70 9.76
C ASP A 227 24.24 16.88 10.72
N SER A 228 24.66 16.64 11.97
CA SER A 228 24.89 17.68 12.98
C SER A 228 25.79 17.15 14.10
N ASN A 229 26.42 18.06 14.84
CA ASN A 229 27.26 17.78 16.00
C ASN A 229 26.55 18.18 17.32
N LEU A 230 25.24 17.92 17.40
CA LEU A 230 24.36 18.38 18.48
C LEU A 230 24.23 19.92 18.60
N ASP A 231 24.53 20.64 17.52
CA ASP A 231 24.72 22.10 17.49
C ASP A 231 23.55 22.87 16.84
N GLU A 232 22.68 22.20 16.10
CA GLU A 232 21.46 22.78 15.50
C GLU A 232 20.19 22.24 16.17
N GLU A 233 19.20 23.11 16.40
CA GLU A 233 17.86 22.74 16.84
C GLU A 233 16.90 22.64 15.65
N PHE A 234 16.58 21.41 15.28
CA PHE A 234 15.63 21.07 14.21
C PHE A 234 14.20 21.00 14.72
N GLN A 235 13.24 21.08 13.81
CA GLN A 235 11.81 20.91 14.09
C GLN A 235 11.25 19.71 13.30
N ALA A 236 10.70 18.73 14.01
CA ALA A 236 9.99 17.59 13.47
C ALA A 236 8.47 17.84 13.46
N LYS A 237 7.82 17.57 12.32
CA LYS A 237 6.37 17.62 12.15
C LYS A 237 5.90 16.33 11.50
N ALA A 238 4.77 15.79 11.98
CA ALA A 238 4.18 14.58 11.41
C ALA A 238 2.72 14.83 11.01
N LYS A 239 2.32 14.28 9.86
CA LYS A 239 0.95 14.28 9.33
C LYS A 239 0.53 12.85 9.10
N ILE A 240 -0.64 12.46 9.61
CA ILE A 240 -1.18 11.10 9.53
C ILE A 240 -2.50 11.16 8.77
N TYR A 241 -2.66 10.25 7.80
CA TYR A 241 -3.79 10.17 6.90
C TYR A 241 -4.56 8.87 7.18
N ASP A 242 -5.88 8.92 7.30
CA ASP A 242 -6.72 7.72 7.21
C ASP A 242 -6.95 7.30 5.76
N THR A 243 -7.63 6.17 5.58
CA THR A 243 -7.99 5.61 4.27
C THR A 243 -9.09 6.41 3.56
N ALA A 244 -9.85 7.26 4.26
CA ALA A 244 -10.86 8.15 3.65
C ALA A 244 -10.23 9.43 3.07
N GLY A 245 -9.06 9.80 3.57
CA GLY A 245 -8.27 10.97 3.18
C GLY A 245 -8.24 12.10 4.21
N ASN A 246 -8.77 11.93 5.43
CA ASN A 246 -8.68 12.97 6.46
C ASN A 246 -7.26 13.04 7.06
N ILE A 247 -6.86 14.23 7.53
CA ILE A 247 -5.48 14.50 7.95
C ILE A 247 -5.42 14.95 9.40
N ARG A 248 -4.60 14.26 10.20
CA ARG A 248 -4.17 14.71 11.53
C ARG A 248 -2.75 15.25 11.47
N THR A 249 -2.57 16.55 11.75
CA THR A 249 -1.24 17.15 11.94
C THR A 249 -0.87 17.16 13.42
N LEU A 250 0.26 16.58 13.77
CA LEU A 250 0.77 16.54 15.15
C LEU A 250 1.44 17.86 15.55
N PRO A 251 1.51 18.17 16.87
CA PRO A 251 2.32 19.27 17.37
C PRO A 251 3.78 19.16 16.91
N THR A 252 4.41 20.30 16.65
CA THR A 252 5.83 20.36 16.26
C THR A 252 6.72 20.01 17.45
N GLN A 253 7.70 19.12 17.23
CA GLN A 253 8.65 18.68 18.25
C GLN A 253 10.07 19.13 17.88
N LYS A 254 10.80 19.72 18.83
CA LYS A 254 12.19 20.14 18.61
C LYS A 254 13.16 19.02 18.94
N PHE A 255 14.27 18.94 18.21
CA PHE A 255 15.35 18.00 18.51
C PHE A 255 16.73 18.51 18.07
N ARG A 256 17.78 17.97 18.68
CA ARG A 256 19.17 18.04 18.23
C ARG A 256 19.68 16.63 17.97
N PHE A 257 20.62 16.49 17.04
CA PHE A 257 21.15 15.20 16.63
C PHE A 257 22.67 15.26 16.53
N ASP A 258 23.35 14.19 16.95
CA ASP A 258 24.79 14.00 16.73
C ASP A 258 25.08 12.73 15.94
N ASN A 259 25.80 12.89 14.83
CA ASN A 259 26.40 11.79 14.10
C ASN A 259 27.81 12.09 13.56
N THR A 260 28.41 13.20 13.99
CA THR A 260 29.68 13.68 13.44
C THR A 260 30.81 13.41 14.41
N ILE A 261 31.84 12.68 13.99
CA ILE A 261 33.01 12.39 14.86
C ILE A 261 33.77 13.67 15.22
N GLY A 262 33.69 14.70 14.37
CA GLY A 262 34.49 15.92 14.49
C GLY A 262 35.98 15.66 14.30
N GLU A 263 36.81 16.67 14.60
CA GLU A 263 38.27 16.56 14.49
C GLU A 263 38.86 15.80 15.68
N ILE A 264 39.71 14.81 15.39
CA ILE A 264 40.55 14.10 16.35
C ILE A 264 41.77 13.53 15.62
N SER A 265 42.94 13.57 16.24
CA SER A 265 44.16 12.99 15.66
C SER A 265 45.05 12.32 16.71
N LEU A 266 45.61 11.17 16.36
CA LEU A 266 46.70 10.58 17.14
C LEU A 266 47.95 11.46 16.96
N PHE A 267 48.40 12.10 18.03
CA PHE A 267 49.34 13.20 17.98
C PHE A 267 50.73 12.82 18.48
N ALA A 268 50.81 12.09 19.59
CA ALA A 268 52.06 11.66 20.19
C ALA A 268 51.96 10.27 20.81
N VAL A 269 53.12 9.66 21.05
CA VAL A 269 53.26 8.38 21.74
C VAL A 269 54.29 8.56 22.83
N HIS A 270 54.05 8.01 24.02
CA HIS A 270 55.07 8.04 25.06
C HIS A 270 56.26 7.14 24.67
N ASP A 271 57.48 7.65 24.77
CA ASP A 271 58.70 6.85 24.62
C ASP A 271 59.68 7.12 25.77
N PRO A 272 59.95 6.14 26.66
CA PRO A 272 60.88 6.34 27.77
C PRO A 272 62.33 6.62 27.32
N ASN A 273 62.67 6.32 26.07
CA ASN A 273 64.01 6.49 25.53
C ASN A 273 64.21 7.80 24.75
N ASP A 274 63.14 8.57 24.52
CA ASP A 274 63.19 9.86 23.82
C ASP A 274 62.71 10.96 24.76
N ALA A 275 63.60 11.89 25.13
CA ALA A 275 63.25 12.98 26.05
C ALA A 275 62.47 14.12 25.39
N THR A 276 62.29 14.10 24.06
CA THR A 276 61.56 15.14 23.31
C THR A 276 60.06 15.09 23.57
N SER A 277 59.36 16.20 23.29
CA SER A 277 57.91 16.24 23.38
C SER A 277 57.31 17.25 22.43
N VAL A 278 56.27 16.83 21.70
CA VAL A 278 55.39 17.75 20.96
C VAL A 278 54.13 18.13 21.76
N VAL A 279 53.90 17.46 22.90
CA VAL A 279 52.78 17.75 23.79
C VAL A 279 53.19 18.87 24.76
N PRO A 280 52.40 19.95 24.88
CA PRO A 280 52.77 21.09 25.73
C PRO A 280 52.99 20.70 27.21
N GLY A 281 54.08 21.18 27.81
CA GLY A 281 54.30 21.08 29.26
C GLY A 281 54.68 19.70 29.81
N VAL A 282 54.79 18.67 28.95
CA VAL A 282 55.20 17.30 29.34
C VAL A 282 56.44 16.86 28.55
N LYS A 283 57.17 15.87 29.07
CA LYS A 283 58.37 15.28 28.44
C LYS A 283 58.07 13.84 28.00
N ASN A 284 58.89 13.32 27.09
CA ASN A 284 58.84 11.93 26.61
C ASN A 284 57.66 11.58 25.69
N TYR A 285 57.16 12.55 24.92
CA TYR A 285 56.06 12.36 23.97
C TYR A 285 56.44 12.84 22.57
N PRO A 286 57.36 12.15 21.88
CA PRO A 286 57.65 12.45 20.48
C PRO A 286 56.39 12.36 19.61
N ALA A 287 56.41 13.08 18.48
CA ALA A 287 55.29 13.04 17.54
C ALA A 287 55.06 11.63 17.00
N TYR A 288 53.80 11.22 16.91
CA TYR A 288 53.42 9.96 16.30
C TYR A 288 53.85 9.93 14.82
N LYS A 289 54.51 8.85 14.41
CA LYS A 289 54.87 8.58 13.01
C LYS A 289 54.49 7.14 12.67
N ALA A 290 53.75 6.97 11.57
CA ALA A 290 53.42 5.64 11.08
C ALA A 290 54.70 4.83 10.83
N GLY A 291 54.76 3.61 11.37
CA GLY A 291 55.91 2.71 11.30
C GLY A 291 56.96 2.90 12.40
N MET A 292 56.79 3.85 13.33
CA MET A 292 57.75 4.05 14.44
C MET A 292 57.83 2.82 15.35
N VAL A 293 59.00 2.64 15.99
CA VAL A 293 59.20 1.61 17.01
C VAL A 293 58.76 2.16 18.37
N VAL A 294 57.99 1.38 19.13
CA VAL A 294 57.63 1.70 20.51
C VAL A 294 58.37 0.79 21.49
N ASN A 295 58.92 1.39 22.55
CA ASN A 295 59.82 0.72 23.49
C ASN A 295 59.15 0.18 24.75
N GLU A 296 57.84 0.42 24.91
CA GLU A 296 57.06 -0.02 26.06
C GLU A 296 55.76 -0.73 25.63
N ASN A 297 55.28 -1.62 26.49
CA ASN A 297 53.95 -2.22 26.42
C ASN A 297 53.46 -2.42 27.87
N PRO A 298 52.30 -1.86 28.28
CA PRO A 298 51.30 -1.13 27.49
C PRO A 298 51.84 0.16 26.88
N ILE A 299 51.33 0.49 25.69
CA ILE A 299 51.61 1.75 25.00
C ILE A 299 50.75 2.88 25.56
N ARG A 300 51.27 4.11 25.48
CA ARG A 300 50.51 5.32 25.81
C ARG A 300 50.41 6.22 24.59
N LEU A 301 49.17 6.40 24.13
CA LEU A 301 48.83 7.19 22.96
C LEU A 301 48.21 8.50 23.40
N VAL A 302 48.62 9.62 22.79
CA VAL A 302 48.05 10.95 23.07
C VAL A 302 47.28 11.42 21.85
N TYR A 303 45.99 11.70 22.04
CA TYR A 303 45.12 12.28 21.04
C TYR A 303 45.04 13.79 21.22
N LYS A 304 45.22 14.54 20.12
CA LYS A 304 44.94 15.97 20.05
C LYS A 304 43.53 16.16 19.54
N ILE A 305 42.72 16.90 20.31
CA ILE A 305 41.30 17.13 20.03
C ILE A 305 40.94 18.60 20.30
N PRO A 306 40.17 19.28 19.42
CA PRO A 306 39.66 20.61 19.72
C PRO A 306 38.77 20.57 20.95
N ARG A 307 38.81 21.62 21.78
CA ARG A 307 37.92 21.73 22.95
C ARG A 307 36.45 21.73 22.55
N SER A 308 36.12 22.28 21.38
CA SER A 308 34.77 22.22 20.81
C SER A 308 34.30 20.80 20.44
N ASN A 309 35.21 19.83 20.37
CA ASN A 309 34.93 18.42 20.07
C ASN A 309 35.30 17.49 21.21
N TYR A 310 35.53 17.97 22.43
CA TYR A 310 35.83 17.13 23.59
C TYR A 310 34.73 17.26 24.66
N ARG A 311 34.19 16.12 25.13
CA ARG A 311 33.02 16.05 26.02
C ARG A 311 33.16 16.92 27.29
N ALA A 312 34.38 17.07 27.80
CA ALA A 312 34.64 17.88 28.98
C ALA A 312 34.32 19.38 28.77
N TYR A 313 34.27 19.86 27.52
CA TYR A 313 34.05 21.28 27.19
C TYR A 313 32.86 21.52 26.25
N ALA A 314 32.37 20.51 25.54
CA ALA A 314 31.25 20.63 24.61
C ALA A 314 30.30 19.45 24.73
N GLU A 315 28.99 19.72 24.84
CA GLU A 315 27.98 18.67 25.03
C GLU A 315 27.95 17.65 23.88
N GLY A 316 28.30 18.03 22.65
CA GLY A 316 28.42 17.12 21.49
C GLY A 316 29.76 16.41 21.36
N GLY A 317 30.84 16.94 21.96
CA GLY A 317 32.21 16.47 21.73
C GLY A 317 32.54 15.07 22.27
N LEU A 318 33.51 14.37 21.70
CA LEU A 318 33.88 12.98 22.02
C LEU A 318 34.17 12.72 23.51
N GLU A 319 33.65 11.62 24.03
CA GLU A 319 33.97 11.06 25.35
C GLU A 319 35.02 9.96 25.24
N PHE A 320 36.10 10.03 26.01
CA PHE A 320 37.18 9.03 26.00
C PHE A 320 36.91 7.92 27.03
N ILE A 321 36.69 6.70 26.55
CA ILE A 321 36.41 5.52 27.37
C ILE A 321 37.62 4.58 27.28
N ASN A 322 38.21 4.24 28.41
CA ASN A 322 39.30 3.27 28.48
C ASN A 322 39.25 2.47 29.80
N LEU A 323 38.94 1.18 29.68
CA LEU A 323 38.82 0.23 30.80
C LEU A 323 40.14 -0.48 31.12
N TYR A 324 41.16 -0.36 30.28
CA TYR A 324 42.51 -0.84 30.61
C TYR A 324 43.17 0.08 31.65
N SER A 325 42.96 1.38 31.49
CA SER A 325 43.38 2.44 32.42
C SER A 325 42.59 3.71 32.07
N ALA A 326 42.12 4.46 33.07
CA ALA A 326 41.34 5.66 32.84
C ALA A 326 42.09 6.66 31.94
N ALA A 327 41.39 7.21 30.95
CA ALA A 327 41.95 8.25 30.08
C ALA A 327 42.24 9.53 30.88
N LYS A 328 43.28 10.27 30.49
CA LYS A 328 43.76 11.46 31.21
C LYS A 328 44.02 12.61 30.26
N GLU A 329 43.44 13.78 30.53
CA GLU A 329 43.90 15.02 29.90
C GLU A 329 45.23 15.41 30.53
N ILE A 330 46.32 15.31 29.77
CA ILE A 330 47.69 15.52 30.26
C ILE A 330 48.22 16.94 29.94
N ALA A 331 47.60 17.62 28.99
CA ALA A 331 47.87 19.01 28.64
C ALA A 331 46.66 19.64 27.93
N SER A 332 46.57 20.96 27.95
CA SER A 332 45.55 21.72 27.20
C SER A 332 46.07 23.11 26.87
N ASP A 333 45.58 23.69 25.76
CA ASP A 333 45.72 25.10 25.44
C ASP A 333 44.34 25.76 25.20
N ALA A 334 44.30 26.95 24.60
CA ALA A 334 43.07 27.68 24.33
C ALA A 334 42.17 27.00 23.28
N THR A 335 42.74 26.16 22.41
CA THR A 335 42.08 25.54 21.26
C THR A 335 41.96 24.03 21.41
N TYR A 336 42.97 23.35 21.96
CA TYR A 336 43.09 21.90 21.99
C TYR A 336 43.29 21.33 23.40
N SER A 337 42.82 20.09 23.56
CA SER A 337 43.17 19.20 24.67
C SER A 337 43.99 18.02 24.16
N TYR A 338 44.87 17.52 25.02
CA TYR A 338 45.76 16.39 24.74
C TYR A 338 45.44 15.27 25.73
N VAL A 339 44.78 14.22 25.23
CA VAL A 339 44.23 13.14 26.06
C VAL A 339 45.03 11.85 25.86
N GLU A 340 45.60 11.33 26.94
CA GLU A 340 46.36 10.08 26.97
C GLU A 340 45.44 8.87 27.18
N MET A 341 45.65 7.82 26.37
CA MET A 341 45.09 6.48 26.55
C MET A 341 46.22 5.46 26.69
N THR A 342 46.23 4.71 27.80
CA THR A 342 47.14 3.56 27.99
C THR A 342 46.46 2.28 27.50
N LEU A 343 47.08 1.55 26.57
CA LEU A 343 46.49 0.40 25.87
C LEU A 343 47.51 -0.75 25.72
N PRO A 344 47.09 -2.02 25.72
CA PRO A 344 47.96 -3.10 25.31
C PRO A 344 48.30 -2.99 23.81
N PHE A 345 49.55 -3.27 23.44
CA PHE A 345 49.98 -3.22 22.05
C PHE A 345 49.35 -4.37 21.23
N GLY A 346 48.70 -4.03 20.12
CA GLY A 346 48.22 -4.97 19.10
C GLY A 346 46.95 -5.73 19.50
N ALA A 347 46.44 -5.50 20.72
CA ALA A 347 45.23 -6.12 21.23
C ALA A 347 44.18 -5.03 21.39
N PHE A 348 43.33 -4.88 20.38
CA PHE A 348 42.29 -3.87 20.38
C PHE A 348 40.91 -4.49 20.55
N ASN A 349 40.20 -4.10 21.61
CA ASN A 349 38.79 -4.39 21.80
C ASN A 349 38.02 -3.08 22.05
N GLY A 350 37.05 -2.76 21.19
CA GLY A 350 36.24 -1.55 21.28
C GLY A 350 35.36 -1.46 22.54
N ASP A 351 35.02 -2.60 23.16
CA ASP A 351 34.35 -2.61 24.47
C ASP A 351 35.23 -2.02 25.57
N MET A 352 36.55 -2.15 25.41
CA MET A 352 37.54 -1.72 26.39
C MET A 352 38.03 -0.30 26.16
N ALA A 353 38.27 0.09 24.90
CA ALA A 353 38.80 1.40 24.58
C ALA A 353 38.16 1.99 23.32
N ARG A 354 37.58 3.18 23.45
CA ARG A 354 36.89 3.90 22.37
C ARG A 354 36.69 5.37 22.71
N MET A 355 36.38 6.17 21.70
CA MET A 355 35.88 7.53 21.87
C MET A 355 34.46 7.60 21.33
N ALA A 356 33.50 8.08 22.13
CA ALA A 356 32.08 8.01 21.83
C ALA A 356 31.48 9.40 21.52
N ASN A 357 30.71 9.50 20.44
CA ASN A 357 29.87 10.65 20.10
C ASN A 357 28.70 10.79 21.10
N PHE A 358 28.05 11.95 21.11
CA PHE A 358 26.86 12.11 21.96
C PHE A 358 25.81 11.11 21.53
N GLY A 359 25.21 10.43 22.51
CA GLY A 359 24.13 9.50 22.23
C GLY A 359 24.52 8.36 21.30
N GLN A 360 25.79 7.94 21.21
CA GLN A 360 26.26 6.78 20.44
C GLN A 360 27.23 5.95 21.28
N TRP A 361 27.26 4.63 21.09
CA TRP A 361 28.15 3.75 21.84
C TRP A 361 29.65 3.95 21.53
N ALA A 362 30.01 4.20 20.27
CA ALA A 362 31.37 4.47 19.81
C ALA A 362 31.35 5.31 18.53
N GLY A 363 32.29 6.26 18.39
CA GLY A 363 32.49 7.05 17.16
C GLY A 363 33.88 6.88 16.56
N TYR A 364 34.92 6.82 17.40
CA TYR A 364 36.31 6.61 16.99
C TYR A 364 36.96 5.53 17.84
N PHE A 365 37.86 4.75 17.22
CA PHE A 365 38.59 3.67 17.86
C PHE A 365 40.10 3.89 17.77
N PRO A 366 40.85 3.59 18.84
CA PRO A 366 42.30 3.57 18.80
C PRO A 366 42.85 2.76 17.63
N THR A 367 43.51 3.45 16.70
CA THR A 367 44.13 2.86 15.51
C THR A 367 45.49 3.51 15.30
N TYR A 368 46.49 2.68 14.99
CA TYR A 368 47.87 3.12 14.82
C TYR A 368 48.65 2.12 13.96
N THR A 369 49.75 2.59 13.38
CA THR A 369 50.73 1.78 12.65
C THR A 369 52.07 1.96 13.34
N MET A 370 52.48 1.00 14.16
CA MET A 370 53.72 1.03 14.94
C MET A 370 54.29 -0.39 15.04
N THR A 371 55.59 -0.51 15.32
CA THR A 371 56.24 -1.81 15.58
C THR A 371 56.65 -1.87 17.05
N LEU A 372 56.28 -2.96 17.73
CA LEU A 372 56.75 -3.17 19.10
C LEU A 372 58.22 -3.58 19.09
N ASN A 373 59.04 -2.92 19.93
CA ASN A 373 60.43 -3.34 20.14
C ASN A 373 60.48 -4.82 20.57
N PRO A 374 61.33 -5.67 19.96
CA PRO A 374 61.43 -7.09 20.32
C PRO A 374 61.72 -7.38 21.79
N ASN A 375 62.35 -6.43 22.50
CA ASN A 375 62.67 -6.54 23.92
C ASN A 375 61.51 -6.13 24.85
N ALA A 376 60.46 -5.51 24.31
CA ALA A 376 59.27 -5.18 25.09
C ALA A 376 58.37 -6.42 25.24
N ASN A 377 57.71 -6.54 26.38
CA ASN A 377 56.79 -7.65 26.64
C ASN A 377 55.66 -7.65 25.62
N LYS A 378 55.45 -8.76 24.91
CA LYS A 378 54.34 -8.92 23.98
C LYS A 378 53.02 -9.09 24.73
N THR A 379 51.96 -8.46 24.26
CA THR A 379 50.61 -8.67 24.81
C THR A 379 50.22 -10.15 24.66
N PRO A 380 49.70 -10.82 25.72
CA PRO A 380 49.08 -12.14 25.61
C PRO A 380 48.02 -12.18 24.52
N ALA A 381 47.90 -13.28 23.77
CA ALA A 381 46.94 -13.39 22.67
C ALA A 381 46.38 -14.80 22.57
N PHE A 382 45.10 -14.91 22.21
CA PHE A 382 44.48 -16.17 21.80
C PHE A 382 45.02 -16.61 20.43
N THR A 383 45.04 -17.92 20.16
CA THR A 383 45.47 -18.49 18.88
C THR A 383 44.51 -19.56 18.39
N GLY A 384 44.50 -19.84 17.08
CA GLY A 384 43.66 -20.88 16.46
C GLY A 384 42.17 -20.71 16.79
N THR A 385 41.53 -21.81 17.20
CA THR A 385 40.22 -21.76 17.87
C THR A 385 40.44 -21.31 19.31
N TRP A 386 39.99 -20.10 19.63
CA TRP A 386 40.27 -19.46 20.93
C TRP A 386 39.85 -20.32 22.13
N GLU A 387 38.74 -21.05 21.94
CA GLU A 387 38.18 -22.01 22.89
C GLU A 387 37.68 -23.25 22.13
N ASP A 388 38.00 -24.44 22.64
CA ASP A 388 37.42 -25.71 22.22
C ASP A 388 36.57 -26.28 23.36
N PHE A 389 35.45 -26.94 23.01
CA PHE A 389 34.52 -27.55 23.95
C PHE A 389 34.60 -29.07 23.89
N GLN A 390 34.69 -29.72 25.05
CA GLN A 390 34.57 -31.17 25.15
C GLN A 390 33.17 -31.55 25.63
N ASP A 391 32.48 -32.40 24.89
CA ASP A 391 31.20 -32.96 25.33
C ASP A 391 31.36 -34.06 26.40
N SER A 392 30.25 -34.49 26.98
CA SER A 392 30.23 -35.57 27.97
C SER A 392 30.68 -36.94 27.43
N ASN A 393 30.77 -37.11 26.10
CA ASN A 393 31.29 -38.32 25.46
C ASN A 393 32.80 -38.25 25.19
N GLY A 394 33.45 -37.14 25.55
CA GLY A 394 34.88 -36.91 25.35
C GLY A 394 35.25 -36.32 23.99
N THR A 395 34.27 -36.00 23.13
CA THR A 395 34.49 -35.43 21.79
C THR A 395 34.76 -33.94 21.89
N TRP A 396 35.81 -33.48 21.21
CA TRP A 396 36.15 -32.07 21.11
C TRP A 396 35.48 -31.43 19.90
N TYR A 397 34.87 -30.28 20.13
CA TYR A 397 34.27 -29.42 19.13
C TYR A 397 34.85 -28.02 19.21
N LYS A 398 34.80 -27.30 18.10
CA LYS A 398 35.20 -25.90 18.08
C LYS A 398 34.05 -25.09 18.64
N SER A 399 34.33 -24.09 19.49
CA SER A 399 33.30 -23.17 20.00
C SER A 399 32.46 -22.52 18.88
N LYS A 400 33.07 -22.31 17.70
CA LYS A 400 32.37 -21.82 16.50
C LYS A 400 31.18 -22.69 16.05
N ASP A 401 31.24 -24.01 16.25
CA ASP A 401 30.15 -24.94 15.88
C ASP A 401 28.91 -24.80 16.80
N PHE A 402 29.05 -23.99 17.85
CA PHE A 402 28.05 -23.69 18.86
C PHE A 402 27.51 -22.25 18.72
N GLU A 403 28.04 -21.45 17.79
CA GLU A 403 27.46 -20.15 17.45
C GLU A 403 25.99 -20.27 17.03
N THR A 404 25.52 -21.42 16.53
CA THR A 404 24.09 -21.76 16.37
C THR A 404 23.90 -23.27 16.43
N VAL A 405 23.34 -23.77 17.53
CA VAL A 405 23.02 -25.20 17.69
C VAL A 405 21.60 -25.46 17.21
N LEU A 406 21.46 -26.23 16.13
CA LEU A 406 20.15 -26.65 15.61
C LEU A 406 19.37 -27.46 16.65
N SER A 407 18.05 -27.26 16.69
CA SER A 407 17.13 -28.01 17.56
C SER A 407 17.30 -29.52 17.44
N SER A 408 17.55 -30.02 16.22
CA SER A 408 17.79 -31.43 15.92
C SER A 408 19.09 -32.02 16.51
N ARG A 409 20.03 -31.17 16.97
CA ARG A 409 21.27 -31.62 17.61
C ARG A 409 21.16 -31.73 19.13
N LEU A 410 20.07 -31.26 19.74
CA LEU A 410 19.87 -31.32 21.18
C LEU A 410 19.43 -32.73 21.62
N PRO A 411 19.84 -33.20 22.81
CA PRO A 411 20.61 -32.48 23.84
C PRO A 411 22.14 -32.56 23.66
N ILE A 412 22.86 -31.55 24.15
CA ILE A 412 24.34 -31.53 24.20
C ILE A 412 24.81 -31.01 25.56
N LYS A 413 25.77 -31.69 26.19
CA LYS A 413 26.40 -31.26 27.44
C LYS A 413 27.92 -31.10 27.30
N ILE A 414 28.43 -29.90 27.58
CA ILE A 414 29.85 -29.56 27.60
C ILE A 414 30.38 -29.65 29.03
N VAL A 415 31.50 -30.35 29.20
CA VAL A 415 32.10 -30.67 30.52
C VAL A 415 33.51 -30.10 30.71
N ARG A 416 34.18 -29.68 29.64
CA ARG A 416 35.48 -29.01 29.67
C ARG A 416 35.59 -27.98 28.55
N ALA A 417 36.37 -26.94 28.83
CA ALA A 417 36.85 -26.00 27.84
C ALA A 417 38.38 -26.02 27.80
N ARG A 418 38.96 -25.88 26.60
CA ARG A 418 40.39 -25.67 26.39
C ARG A 418 40.59 -24.32 25.70
N PHE A 419 41.39 -23.47 26.32
CA PHE A 419 41.78 -22.18 25.75
C PHE A 419 43.14 -22.30 25.08
N ASN A 420 43.24 -21.80 23.86
CA ASN A 420 44.47 -21.84 23.07
C ASN A 420 45.06 -20.42 22.99
N VAL A 421 46.33 -20.27 23.42
CA VAL A 421 47.04 -19.00 23.50
C VAL A 421 48.44 -19.09 22.89
N GLU A 422 49.03 -17.95 22.57
CA GLU A 422 50.45 -17.90 22.24
C GLU A 422 51.32 -18.02 23.49
N ALA A 423 52.47 -18.69 23.37
CA ALA A 423 53.45 -18.77 24.44
C ALA A 423 54.01 -17.37 24.78
N ARG A 424 54.23 -17.11 26.08
CA ARG A 424 54.85 -15.87 26.59
C ARG A 424 55.96 -16.21 27.61
N PRO A 425 56.96 -15.33 27.77
CA PRO A 425 58.07 -15.51 28.73
C PRO A 425 57.67 -15.20 30.18
N PHE A 426 56.38 -15.07 30.45
CA PHE A 426 55.80 -14.80 31.76
C PHE A 426 54.51 -15.61 31.90
N GLU A 427 54.07 -15.82 33.15
CA GLU A 427 52.83 -16.53 33.43
C GLU A 427 51.62 -15.76 32.89
N GLN A 428 50.67 -16.48 32.29
CA GLN A 428 49.43 -15.91 31.76
C GLN A 428 48.21 -16.47 32.51
N GLU A 429 47.11 -15.74 32.45
CA GLU A 429 45.82 -16.12 33.00
C GLU A 429 44.76 -15.93 31.94
N VAL A 430 44.00 -17.00 31.63
CA VAL A 430 42.69 -16.84 31.01
C VAL A 430 41.68 -16.57 32.11
N GLY A 431 40.84 -15.57 31.90
CA GLY A 431 39.75 -15.22 32.82
C GLY A 431 38.49 -14.77 32.08
N GLY A 432 37.38 -14.73 32.81
CA GLY A 432 36.02 -14.58 32.29
C GLY A 432 35.06 -15.38 33.16
N ARG A 433 34.18 -16.18 32.55
CA ARG A 433 33.37 -17.17 33.27
C ARG A 433 34.21 -18.33 33.83
N LEU A 434 35.22 -18.74 33.06
CA LEU A 434 36.19 -19.77 33.40
C LEU A 434 37.55 -19.13 33.62
N THR A 435 38.36 -19.77 34.46
CA THR A 435 39.72 -19.30 34.76
C THR A 435 40.70 -20.46 34.72
N CYS A 436 41.84 -20.25 34.06
CA CYS A 436 42.97 -21.18 34.15
C CYS A 436 44.31 -20.45 33.97
N ARG A 437 45.36 -21.00 34.57
CA ARG A 437 46.75 -20.50 34.47
C ARG A 437 47.45 -21.16 33.30
N ILE A 438 48.23 -20.38 32.58
CA ILE A 438 49.15 -20.86 31.54
C ILE A 438 50.56 -20.59 32.03
N PRO A 439 51.31 -21.63 32.43
CA PRO A 439 52.70 -21.48 32.83
C PRO A 439 53.58 -20.90 31.72
N VAL A 440 54.76 -20.39 32.09
CA VAL A 440 55.74 -19.82 31.15
C VAL A 440 56.01 -20.79 30.01
N GLY A 441 55.95 -20.30 28.77
CA GLY A 441 56.22 -21.08 27.56
C GLY A 441 55.11 -22.05 27.11
N GLN A 442 54.03 -22.22 27.88
CA GLN A 442 52.90 -23.08 27.50
C GLN A 442 51.91 -22.34 26.57
N THR A 443 51.12 -23.10 25.81
CA THR A 443 50.22 -22.59 24.75
C THR A 443 48.74 -22.88 24.99
N SER A 444 48.37 -23.54 26.08
CA SER A 444 46.97 -23.78 26.40
C SER A 444 46.74 -23.98 27.90
N CYS A 445 45.49 -23.85 28.32
CA CYS A 445 45.02 -24.36 29.59
C CYS A 445 43.59 -24.89 29.47
N GLU A 446 43.23 -25.79 30.38
CA GLU A 446 41.90 -26.37 30.45
C GLU A 446 41.21 -25.92 31.74
N ALA A 447 39.89 -25.77 31.66
CA ALA A 447 39.04 -25.51 32.81
C ALA A 447 37.83 -26.47 32.78
N PRO A 448 37.34 -26.95 33.94
CA PRO A 448 36.07 -27.65 34.00
C PRO A 448 34.94 -26.70 33.60
N GLU A 449 34.00 -27.19 32.80
CA GLU A 449 32.80 -26.46 32.40
C GLU A 449 31.57 -27.31 32.75
N ASN A 450 30.44 -26.67 32.97
CA ASN A 450 29.16 -27.34 33.14
C ASN A 450 28.11 -26.57 32.35
N PHE A 451 28.02 -26.89 31.07
CA PHE A 451 27.13 -26.20 30.16
C PHE A 451 26.23 -27.20 29.44
N ASP A 452 24.94 -27.16 29.77
CA ASP A 452 23.94 -28.15 29.37
C ASP A 452 22.87 -27.50 28.48
N MET A 453 22.70 -28.05 27.27
CA MET A 453 21.71 -27.64 26.30
C MET A 453 20.72 -28.78 26.10
N ALA A 454 19.64 -28.79 26.88
CA ALA A 454 18.64 -29.84 26.86
C ALA A 454 17.53 -29.61 25.82
N VAL A 455 16.81 -30.67 25.44
CA VAL A 455 15.58 -30.57 24.62
C VAL A 455 14.53 -29.76 25.37
N GLY A 456 13.74 -28.95 24.65
CA GLY A 456 12.74 -28.06 25.23
C GLY A 456 13.31 -26.85 25.97
N THR A 457 14.61 -26.56 25.82
CA THR A 457 15.25 -25.38 26.40
C THR A 457 15.72 -24.40 25.33
N GLN A 458 16.07 -23.20 25.78
CA GLN A 458 16.71 -22.18 24.97
C GLN A 458 17.81 -21.52 25.79
N GLY A 459 18.76 -20.88 25.10
CA GLY A 459 19.73 -20.06 25.80
C GLY A 459 20.71 -19.36 24.88
N TYR A 460 21.34 -18.36 25.47
CA TYR A 460 22.45 -17.61 24.89
C TYR A 460 23.50 -17.35 25.94
N ASN A 461 24.71 -17.78 25.62
CA ASN A 461 25.88 -17.48 26.39
C ASN A 461 26.79 -16.62 25.53
N ARG A 462 26.99 -15.36 25.94
CA ARG A 462 27.98 -14.45 25.37
C ARG A 462 28.98 -14.14 26.47
N THR A 463 30.10 -14.84 26.46
CA THR A 463 31.14 -14.68 27.48
C THR A 463 32.33 -13.95 26.88
N LEU A 464 32.78 -12.89 27.56
CA LEU A 464 34.04 -12.23 27.25
C LEU A 464 35.14 -12.95 28.01
N TYR A 465 35.99 -13.64 27.27
CA TYR A 465 37.23 -14.17 27.82
C TYR A 465 38.35 -13.20 27.55
N TYR A 466 39.29 -13.11 28.49
CA TYR A 466 40.54 -12.41 28.31
C TYR A 466 41.70 -13.35 28.62
N VAL A 467 42.82 -13.14 27.93
CA VAL A 467 44.11 -13.68 28.34
C VAL A 467 44.99 -12.51 28.75
N ARG A 468 45.56 -12.54 29.95
CA ARG A 468 46.37 -11.44 30.50
C ARG A 468 47.65 -11.92 31.16
N SER A 469 48.61 -11.00 31.31
CA SER A 469 49.78 -11.22 32.15
C SER A 469 49.36 -11.17 33.61
N VAL A 470 49.87 -12.10 34.42
CA VAL A 470 49.64 -12.10 35.86
C VAL A 470 50.33 -10.91 36.54
N ALA A 471 51.54 -10.59 36.08
CA ALA A 471 52.36 -9.52 36.64
C ALA A 471 51.91 -8.11 36.20
N ASN A 472 51.38 -7.96 34.98
CA ASN A 472 50.85 -6.71 34.47
C ASN A 472 49.47 -6.91 33.82
N PRO A 473 48.37 -6.78 34.59
CA PRO A 473 47.02 -7.06 34.09
C PRO A 473 46.54 -6.18 32.92
N ILE A 474 47.20 -5.04 32.65
CA ILE A 474 46.91 -4.19 31.48
C ILE A 474 47.33 -4.90 30.18
N LEU A 475 48.38 -5.72 30.23
CA LEU A 475 48.80 -6.56 29.11
C LEU A 475 47.82 -7.71 28.94
N ARG A 476 46.77 -7.48 28.16
CA ARG A 476 45.75 -8.48 27.89
C ARG A 476 45.14 -8.33 26.49
N SER A 477 44.58 -9.43 26.02
CA SER A 477 43.69 -9.49 24.84
C SER A 477 42.37 -10.12 25.23
N GLU A 478 41.30 -9.75 24.54
CA GLU A 478 39.96 -10.24 24.82
C GLU A 478 39.27 -10.80 23.58
N GLN A 479 38.44 -11.82 23.77
CA GLN A 479 37.64 -12.44 22.72
C GLN A 479 36.25 -12.83 23.25
N TRP A 480 35.22 -12.57 22.44
CA TRP A 480 33.86 -12.99 22.72
C TRP A 480 33.65 -14.41 22.19
N VAL A 481 33.22 -15.31 23.07
CA VAL A 481 32.71 -16.63 22.66
C VAL A 481 31.20 -16.64 22.83
N MET A 482 30.50 -17.05 21.75
CA MET A 482 29.06 -17.07 21.66
C MET A 482 28.55 -18.51 21.53
N THR A 483 27.50 -18.84 22.28
CA THR A 483 26.71 -20.06 22.07
C THR A 483 25.24 -19.75 22.16
N ARG A 484 24.44 -20.26 21.20
CA ARG A 484 22.98 -20.13 21.20
C ARG A 484 22.28 -21.40 20.73
N TRP A 485 21.14 -21.68 21.34
CA TRP A 485 20.24 -22.78 20.96
C TRP A 485 18.79 -22.41 21.30
N ASN A 486 17.85 -23.02 20.57
CA ASN A 486 16.42 -22.90 20.83
C ASN A 486 15.68 -24.17 20.43
N ASN A 487 14.98 -24.77 21.38
CA ASN A 487 13.96 -25.79 21.13
C ASN A 487 12.74 -25.58 22.05
N GLN A 488 12.65 -24.43 22.71
CA GLN A 488 11.55 -24.09 23.60
C GLN A 488 10.53 -23.18 22.92
N ILE A 489 11.01 -22.14 22.25
CA ILE A 489 10.16 -21.18 21.55
C ILE A 489 9.99 -21.67 20.11
N VAL A 490 8.76 -21.87 19.68
CA VAL A 490 8.45 -22.27 18.30
C VAL A 490 7.68 -21.15 17.59
N PRO A 491 7.80 -21.03 16.26
CA PRO A 491 7.00 -20.09 15.49
C PRO A 491 5.50 -20.37 15.61
N GLU A 492 4.68 -19.34 15.54
CA GLU A 492 3.22 -19.42 15.52
C GLU A 492 2.67 -18.75 14.26
N ILE A 493 1.61 -19.32 13.67
CA ILE A 493 0.92 -18.73 12.52
C ILE A 493 -0.44 -18.20 12.99
N GLY A 494 -0.57 -16.88 12.96
CA GLY A 494 -1.78 -16.12 13.25
C GLY A 494 -2.74 -16.07 12.06
N GLU A 495 -3.25 -14.89 11.75
CA GLU A 495 -4.22 -14.71 10.66
C GLU A 495 -3.57 -14.95 9.29
N ILE A 496 -4.34 -15.55 8.39
CA ILE A 496 -3.96 -15.69 6.98
C ILE A 496 -5.08 -15.06 6.17
N THR A 497 -4.74 -14.10 5.32
CA THR A 497 -5.68 -13.42 4.42
C THR A 497 -5.22 -13.58 2.98
N TYR A 498 -6.17 -13.60 2.06
CA TYR A 498 -5.90 -13.65 0.63
C TYR A 498 -6.74 -12.61 -0.09
N SER A 499 -6.09 -11.82 -0.95
CA SER A 499 -6.74 -10.87 -1.84
C SER A 499 -6.82 -11.48 -3.24
N PRO A 500 -8.02 -11.86 -3.74
CA PRO A 500 -8.17 -12.38 -5.09
C PRO A 500 -7.75 -11.36 -6.17
N THR A 501 -7.96 -10.07 -5.92
CA THR A 501 -7.64 -8.99 -6.86
C THR A 501 -6.14 -8.75 -7.02
N SER A 502 -5.38 -8.71 -5.92
CA SER A 502 -3.93 -8.53 -6.00
C SER A 502 -3.16 -9.85 -6.10
N LYS A 503 -3.84 -10.99 -5.89
CA LYS A 503 -3.26 -12.33 -5.80
C LYS A 503 -2.17 -12.43 -4.72
N ILE A 504 -2.29 -11.62 -3.67
CA ILE A 504 -1.38 -11.63 -2.52
C ILE A 504 -2.03 -12.41 -1.38
N LEU A 505 -1.30 -13.38 -0.85
CA LEU A 505 -1.63 -14.04 0.40
C LEU A 505 -0.73 -13.49 1.50
N THR A 506 -1.33 -12.93 2.54
CA THR A 506 -0.64 -12.31 3.67
C THR A 506 -0.80 -13.20 4.89
N VAL A 507 0.31 -13.42 5.59
CA VAL A 507 0.39 -14.24 6.80
C VAL A 507 0.92 -13.38 7.92
N GLU A 508 0.13 -13.27 8.99
CA GLU A 508 0.59 -12.78 10.28
C GLU A 508 1.19 -13.96 11.04
N ALA A 509 2.48 -13.88 11.36
CA ALA A 509 3.20 -14.87 12.13
C ALA A 509 3.77 -14.22 13.39
N HIS A 510 3.95 -15.03 14.43
CA HIS A 510 4.53 -14.58 15.68
C HIS A 510 5.65 -15.50 16.11
N LEU A 511 6.77 -14.92 16.53
CA LEU A 511 7.82 -15.61 17.24
C LEU A 511 8.20 -14.77 18.45
N ASN A 512 7.87 -15.28 19.63
CA ASN A 512 8.24 -14.63 20.88
C ASN A 512 9.77 -14.43 20.95
N ARG A 513 10.20 -13.22 21.34
CA ARG A 513 11.63 -12.90 21.56
C ARG A 513 12.50 -13.10 20.31
N ASP A 514 11.94 -12.86 19.13
CA ASP A 514 12.64 -13.03 17.85
C ASP A 514 13.94 -12.20 17.70
N ASN A 515 14.00 -11.05 18.36
CA ASN A 515 15.12 -10.11 18.37
C ASN A 515 16.17 -10.43 19.43
N ASP A 516 15.93 -11.43 20.28
CA ASP A 516 16.88 -11.83 21.28
C ASP A 516 18.21 -12.21 20.63
N TRP A 517 19.28 -11.80 21.31
CA TRP A 517 20.65 -12.21 21.01
C TRP A 517 21.07 -11.85 19.58
N PHE A 518 20.82 -10.58 19.21
CA PHE A 518 21.15 -9.99 17.91
C PHE A 518 20.39 -10.66 16.76
N ASP A 519 19.07 -10.71 16.86
CA ASP A 519 18.20 -11.43 15.90
C ASP A 519 18.59 -12.90 15.76
N GLY A 520 18.95 -13.54 16.88
CA GLY A 520 19.33 -14.93 16.96
C GLY A 520 18.18 -15.87 16.60
N PHE A 521 16.94 -15.45 16.91
CA PHE A 521 15.74 -16.29 16.90
C PHE A 521 14.93 -16.17 15.62
N ARG A 522 15.15 -15.12 14.84
CA ARG A 522 14.32 -14.74 13.71
C ARG A 522 13.87 -15.88 12.79
N LEU A 523 12.69 -15.70 12.21
CA LEU A 523 12.20 -16.54 11.12
C LEU A 523 13.10 -16.41 9.87
N LEU A 524 13.26 -17.52 9.14
CA LEU A 524 14.10 -17.60 7.93
C LEU A 524 13.45 -18.38 6.80
N GLY A 525 12.58 -19.34 7.09
CA GLY A 525 11.90 -20.15 6.08
C GLY A 525 10.45 -19.76 5.93
N PHE A 526 10.03 -19.40 4.71
CA PHE A 526 8.64 -19.06 4.38
C PHE A 526 8.22 -19.74 3.06
N TYR A 527 7.30 -20.69 3.11
CA TYR A 527 6.85 -21.37 1.89
C TYR A 527 5.41 -21.89 1.98
N LEU A 528 4.82 -22.12 0.80
CA LEU A 528 3.49 -22.70 0.67
C LEU A 528 3.57 -24.12 0.13
N THR A 529 2.62 -24.95 0.55
CA THR A 529 2.42 -26.30 0.03
C THR A 529 0.98 -26.44 -0.41
N ASP A 530 0.74 -27.03 -1.58
CA ASP A 530 -0.59 -27.44 -1.99
C ASP A 530 -0.89 -28.81 -1.39
N LYS A 531 -1.90 -28.89 -0.52
CA LYS A 531 -2.29 -30.13 0.14
C LYS A 531 -2.87 -31.17 -0.81
N ASN A 532 -3.37 -30.75 -1.98
CA ASN A 532 -3.89 -31.67 -2.97
C ASN A 532 -2.75 -32.49 -3.59
N SER A 533 -1.69 -31.83 -4.06
CA SER A 533 -0.51 -32.47 -4.67
C SER A 533 0.60 -32.84 -3.68
N LYS A 534 0.58 -32.28 -2.47
CA LYS A 534 1.67 -32.29 -1.46
C LYS A 534 2.99 -31.69 -1.96
N GLN A 535 2.94 -30.93 -3.06
CA GLN A 535 4.12 -30.27 -3.62
C GLN A 535 4.24 -28.85 -3.08
N ARG A 536 5.49 -28.37 -2.98
CA ARG A 536 5.76 -26.97 -2.69
C ARG A 536 5.28 -26.11 -3.87
N MET A 537 4.50 -25.08 -3.56
CA MET A 537 4.09 -24.11 -4.57
C MET A 537 5.30 -23.24 -4.96
N THR A 538 5.27 -22.64 -6.14
CA THR A 538 6.41 -21.83 -6.62
C THR A 538 6.64 -20.53 -5.83
N PRO A 539 5.62 -19.84 -5.27
CA PRO A 539 5.83 -18.63 -4.48
C PRO A 539 6.63 -18.88 -3.20
N VAL A 540 7.56 -17.97 -2.93
CA VAL A 540 8.32 -17.91 -1.68
C VAL A 540 7.86 -16.69 -0.90
N GLY A 541 7.68 -16.84 0.41
CA GLY A 541 7.22 -15.74 1.25
C GLY A 541 8.30 -14.67 1.43
N VAL A 542 7.87 -13.42 1.43
CA VAL A 542 8.73 -12.25 1.66
C VAL A 542 8.29 -11.56 2.94
N GLU A 543 9.21 -11.39 3.89
CA GLU A 543 8.99 -10.57 5.08
C GLU A 543 8.78 -9.10 4.64
N LYS A 544 7.58 -8.56 4.89
CA LYS A 544 7.24 -7.15 4.62
C LYS A 544 7.42 -6.28 5.84
N SER A 545 7.08 -6.81 7.00
CA SER A 545 7.18 -6.12 8.27
C SER A 545 7.62 -7.08 9.36
N ARG A 546 8.36 -6.52 10.32
CA ARG A 546 8.79 -7.21 11.52
C ARG A 546 8.84 -6.21 12.66
N ASN A 547 8.10 -6.48 13.73
CA ASN A 547 8.15 -5.68 14.95
C ASN A 547 7.83 -6.54 16.18
N ALA A 548 8.72 -6.52 17.17
CA ALA A 548 8.53 -7.17 18.46
C ALA A 548 8.03 -8.63 18.36
N GLY A 549 8.61 -9.45 17.49
CA GLY A 549 8.20 -10.83 17.29
C GLY A 549 7.05 -11.04 16.31
N ASN A 550 6.33 -9.99 15.90
CA ASN A 550 5.29 -10.09 14.88
C ASN A 550 5.86 -9.90 13.49
N TYR A 551 5.48 -10.78 12.57
CA TYR A 551 5.92 -10.81 11.18
C TYR A 551 4.71 -10.73 10.27
N THR A 552 4.78 -9.83 9.29
CA THR A 552 3.89 -9.87 8.12
C THR A 552 4.67 -10.46 6.95
N ILE A 553 4.23 -11.62 6.48
CA ILE A 553 4.84 -12.35 5.36
C ILE A 553 3.87 -12.35 4.20
N GLU A 554 4.31 -11.92 3.03
CA GLU A 554 3.50 -11.91 1.81
C GLU A 554 4.00 -12.91 0.78
N TYR A 555 3.05 -13.59 0.14
CA TYR A 555 3.27 -14.48 -0.98
C TYR A 555 2.56 -13.91 -2.20
N ASP A 556 3.33 -13.56 -3.23
CA ASP A 556 2.81 -13.16 -4.54
C ASP A 556 2.49 -14.41 -5.36
N LEU A 557 1.20 -14.68 -5.53
CA LEU A 557 0.69 -15.84 -6.26
C LEU A 557 0.48 -15.56 -7.76
N SER A 558 0.81 -14.37 -8.26
CA SER A 558 0.56 -13.98 -9.66
C SER A 558 1.29 -14.86 -10.69
N ARG A 559 2.39 -15.50 -10.29
CA ARG A 559 3.21 -16.39 -11.12
C ARG A 559 2.93 -17.88 -10.91
N GLN A 560 2.07 -18.23 -9.96
CA GLN A 560 1.63 -19.61 -9.78
C GLN A 560 0.68 -19.95 -10.93
N SER A 561 0.77 -21.18 -11.46
CA SER A 561 -0.10 -21.63 -12.55
C SER A 561 -1.58 -21.53 -12.18
N GLU A 562 -2.45 -21.33 -13.17
CA GLU A 562 -3.89 -21.34 -12.96
C GLU A 562 -4.37 -22.69 -12.39
N GLY A 563 -5.41 -22.65 -11.57
CA GLY A 563 -6.00 -23.85 -10.97
C GLY A 563 -6.58 -23.64 -9.57
N GLN A 564 -7.03 -24.74 -8.95
CA GLN A 564 -7.49 -24.74 -7.57
C GLN A 564 -6.43 -25.35 -6.64
N TYR A 565 -6.09 -24.63 -5.57
CA TYR A 565 -5.05 -25.00 -4.62
C TYR A 565 -5.61 -25.07 -3.21
N ASN A 566 -5.28 -26.12 -2.46
CA ASN A 566 -5.59 -26.20 -1.04
C ASN A 566 -4.35 -25.79 -0.24
N VAL A 567 -4.26 -24.51 0.13
CA VAL A 567 -3.00 -23.88 0.55
C VAL A 567 -2.69 -24.15 2.02
N GLU A 568 -1.46 -24.58 2.28
CA GLU A 568 -0.84 -24.69 3.61
C GLU A 568 0.40 -23.81 3.71
N VAL A 569 0.41 -22.95 4.72
CA VAL A 569 1.53 -22.05 5.04
C VAL A 569 2.50 -22.79 5.94
N ASN A 570 3.80 -22.67 5.66
CA ASN A 570 4.89 -23.23 6.46
C ASN A 570 5.90 -22.14 6.79
N ILE A 571 6.23 -22.02 8.09
CA ILE A 571 7.25 -21.08 8.60
C ILE A 571 8.31 -21.81 9.45
N GLN A 572 9.56 -21.35 9.40
CA GLN A 572 10.69 -21.94 10.12
C GLN A 572 11.64 -20.88 10.71
N ASP A 573 12.13 -21.10 11.93
CA ASP A 573 13.14 -20.27 12.61
C ASP A 573 14.60 -20.63 12.23
N ARG A 574 15.57 -19.84 12.73
CA ARG A 574 17.01 -20.10 12.50
C ARG A 574 17.51 -21.42 13.09
N PHE A 575 16.85 -21.96 14.10
CA PHE A 575 17.24 -23.18 14.80
C PHE A 575 16.56 -24.43 14.22
N GLY A 576 15.75 -24.28 13.18
CA GLY A 576 15.07 -25.34 12.45
C GLY A 576 13.68 -25.70 13.00
N ASN A 577 13.17 -24.99 14.02
CA ASN A 577 11.81 -25.21 14.53
C ASN A 577 10.78 -24.76 13.49
N GLN A 578 9.79 -25.59 13.20
CA GLN A 578 8.84 -25.38 12.10
C GLN A 578 7.38 -25.52 12.56
N THR A 579 6.51 -24.66 12.01
CA THR A 579 5.05 -24.68 12.22
C THR A 579 4.34 -24.55 10.87
N ASN A 580 3.15 -25.16 10.77
CA ASN A 580 2.29 -25.07 9.59
C ASN A 580 0.84 -24.74 9.95
N LYS A 581 0.10 -24.16 9.00
CA LYS A 581 -1.34 -23.85 9.13
C LYS A 581 -2.02 -23.89 7.78
N THR A 582 -3.14 -24.61 7.69
CA THR A 582 -3.97 -24.65 6.48
C THR A 582 -4.81 -23.37 6.36
N TYR A 583 -4.77 -22.73 5.20
CA TYR A 583 -5.63 -21.59 4.85
C TYR A 583 -6.98 -22.06 4.29
N GLY A 584 -6.94 -22.90 3.26
CA GLY A 584 -8.11 -23.39 2.54
C GLY A 584 -7.94 -23.40 1.03
N VAL A 585 -9.05 -23.56 0.32
CA VAL A 585 -9.05 -23.63 -1.15
C VAL A 585 -9.07 -22.22 -1.74
N ILE A 586 -8.16 -21.96 -2.68
CA ILE A 586 -8.18 -20.77 -3.54
C ILE A 586 -8.22 -21.19 -5.00
N ALA A 587 -8.90 -20.39 -5.83
CA ALA A 587 -8.77 -20.46 -7.27
C ALA A 587 -7.78 -19.39 -7.71
N LEU A 588 -6.81 -19.74 -8.54
CA LEU A 588 -5.95 -18.79 -9.24
C LEU A 588 -6.36 -18.79 -10.71
N ASP A 589 -6.79 -17.63 -11.17
CA ASP A 589 -7.34 -17.45 -12.52
C ASP A 589 -6.69 -16.23 -13.16
N ALA A 590 -6.11 -16.39 -14.35
CA ALA A 590 -5.55 -15.32 -15.15
C ALA A 590 -6.28 -15.18 -16.50
N THR A 591 -7.39 -15.91 -16.70
CA THR A 591 -8.16 -15.91 -17.94
C THR A 591 -9.37 -14.98 -17.78
N PRO A 592 -9.51 -13.94 -18.61
CA PRO A 592 -10.68 -13.07 -18.53
C PRO A 592 -12.00 -13.76 -18.92
N PRO A 593 -13.14 -13.30 -18.38
CA PRO A 593 -14.45 -13.79 -18.77
C PRO A 593 -14.74 -13.67 -20.27
N THR A 594 -15.63 -14.54 -20.74
CA THR A 594 -16.15 -14.53 -22.11
C THR A 594 -17.54 -13.90 -22.21
N VAL A 595 -17.84 -13.32 -23.39
CA VAL A 595 -19.10 -12.64 -23.68
C VAL A 595 -19.73 -13.26 -24.93
N ALA A 596 -21.03 -13.54 -24.87
CA ALA A 596 -21.86 -13.84 -26.03
C ALA A 596 -22.96 -12.78 -26.19
N ILE A 597 -23.01 -12.14 -27.36
CA ILE A 597 -24.04 -11.15 -27.72
C ILE A 597 -25.04 -11.83 -28.66
N THR A 598 -26.31 -11.82 -28.28
CA THR A 598 -27.40 -12.45 -29.05
C THR A 598 -28.57 -11.50 -29.27
N PHE A 599 -29.27 -11.67 -30.38
CA PHE A 599 -30.52 -11.01 -30.72
C PHE A 599 -31.54 -12.09 -31.06
N GLU A 600 -32.69 -12.09 -30.37
CA GLU A 600 -33.73 -13.13 -30.48
C GLU A 600 -33.17 -14.56 -30.33
N GLY A 601 -32.20 -14.73 -29.42
CA GLY A 601 -31.55 -16.02 -29.13
C GLY A 601 -30.51 -16.47 -30.15
N LYS A 602 -30.21 -15.69 -31.19
CA LYS A 602 -29.18 -15.99 -32.19
C LYS A 602 -27.95 -15.09 -32.02
N PRO A 603 -26.72 -15.58 -32.31
CA PRO A 603 -25.52 -14.75 -32.24
C PRO A 603 -25.61 -13.54 -33.17
N VAL A 604 -25.24 -12.37 -32.66
CA VAL A 604 -25.11 -11.15 -33.47
C VAL A 604 -23.78 -11.20 -34.22
N LYS A 605 -23.83 -10.90 -35.52
CA LYS A 605 -22.71 -10.77 -36.44
C LYS A 605 -22.73 -9.39 -37.10
N ASP A 606 -21.65 -9.03 -37.79
CA ASP A 606 -21.50 -7.72 -38.42
C ASP A 606 -22.61 -7.40 -39.46
N ASP A 607 -23.22 -8.41 -40.07
CA ASP A 607 -24.32 -8.33 -41.03
C ASP A 607 -25.71 -8.50 -40.38
N THR A 608 -25.78 -8.66 -39.06
CA THR A 608 -27.05 -8.82 -38.34
C THR A 608 -27.78 -7.48 -38.29
N VAL A 609 -29.03 -7.50 -38.73
CA VAL A 609 -29.97 -6.40 -38.52
C VAL A 609 -30.66 -6.59 -37.17
N VAL A 610 -30.40 -5.70 -36.24
CA VAL A 610 -31.00 -5.67 -34.90
C VAL A 610 -32.21 -4.74 -34.94
N TYR A 611 -33.39 -5.32 -34.69
CA TYR A 611 -34.63 -4.58 -34.58
C TYR A 611 -34.94 -4.24 -33.13
N GLY A 612 -34.59 -3.01 -32.74
CA GLY A 612 -34.67 -2.60 -31.34
C GLY A 612 -33.60 -3.25 -30.45
N LEU A 613 -33.07 -2.51 -29.48
CA LEU A 613 -32.06 -3.04 -28.55
C LEU A 613 -32.67 -3.87 -27.40
N GLU A 614 -33.99 -3.80 -27.19
CA GLU A 614 -34.73 -4.49 -26.12
C GLU A 614 -34.61 -6.02 -26.17
N ASN A 615 -34.35 -6.58 -27.36
CA ASN A 615 -34.18 -8.02 -27.58
C ASN A 615 -32.71 -8.46 -27.63
N LEU A 616 -31.78 -7.54 -27.44
CA LEU A 616 -30.37 -7.88 -27.31
C LEU A 616 -30.09 -8.48 -25.93
N ARG A 617 -29.28 -9.53 -25.89
CA ARG A 617 -28.84 -10.20 -24.65
C ARG A 617 -27.33 -10.35 -24.64
N ILE A 618 -26.73 -10.10 -23.49
CA ILE A 618 -25.30 -10.24 -23.22
C ILE A 618 -25.16 -11.33 -22.16
N ALA A 619 -24.63 -12.49 -22.55
CA ALA A 619 -24.38 -13.60 -21.64
C ALA A 619 -22.89 -13.69 -21.29
N LEU A 620 -22.59 -13.86 -20.00
CA LEU A 620 -21.24 -13.98 -19.48
C LEU A 620 -20.90 -15.43 -19.10
N SER A 621 -19.64 -15.81 -19.24
CA SER A 621 -19.15 -17.11 -18.77
C SER A 621 -17.69 -17.04 -18.34
N ASP A 622 -17.38 -17.72 -17.23
CA ASP A 622 -16.04 -17.89 -16.69
C ASP A 622 -15.92 -19.27 -16.03
N ASN A 623 -14.73 -19.87 -16.04
CA ASN A 623 -14.52 -21.25 -15.57
C ASN A 623 -14.14 -21.35 -14.09
N LEU A 624 -13.34 -20.41 -13.58
CA LEU A 624 -12.79 -20.48 -12.22
C LEU A 624 -13.33 -19.38 -11.31
N THR A 625 -13.87 -18.30 -11.88
CA THR A 625 -14.30 -17.11 -11.16
C THR A 625 -15.71 -16.67 -11.57
N THR A 626 -16.22 -15.58 -10.97
CA THR A 626 -17.55 -15.05 -11.27
C THR A 626 -17.44 -13.80 -12.15
N PRO A 627 -18.05 -13.80 -13.36
CA PRO A 627 -17.94 -12.69 -14.29
C PRO A 627 -18.95 -11.57 -13.98
N ARG A 628 -18.63 -10.33 -14.39
CA ARG A 628 -19.53 -9.18 -14.37
C ARG A 628 -19.23 -8.21 -15.52
N ILE A 629 -20.23 -7.48 -16.01
CA ILE A 629 -20.02 -6.32 -16.88
C ILE A 629 -19.45 -5.19 -16.03
N THR A 630 -18.47 -4.43 -16.54
CA THR A 630 -17.92 -3.21 -15.91
C THR A 630 -18.21 -1.96 -16.72
N ARG A 631 -18.40 -2.10 -18.03
CA ARG A 631 -18.73 -1.00 -18.94
C ARG A 631 -19.48 -1.53 -20.16
N LEU A 632 -20.43 -0.74 -20.65
CA LEU A 632 -21.19 -1.02 -21.86
C LEU A 632 -21.27 0.25 -22.69
N GLN A 633 -20.73 0.23 -23.90
CA GLN A 633 -20.60 1.41 -24.74
C GLN A 633 -21.14 1.13 -26.14
N LEU A 634 -21.90 2.07 -26.71
CA LEU A 634 -22.34 2.04 -28.09
C LEU A 634 -21.62 3.12 -28.89
N THR A 635 -20.98 2.72 -29.98
CA THR A 635 -20.31 3.63 -30.91
C THR A 635 -20.72 3.40 -32.35
N GLY A 636 -20.42 4.36 -33.23
CA GLY A 636 -20.69 4.24 -34.67
C GLY A 636 -22.08 4.77 -35.02
N GLY A 637 -22.74 4.17 -35.99
CA GLY A 637 -23.98 4.74 -36.52
C GLY A 637 -23.74 5.84 -37.56
N PRO A 638 -24.81 6.31 -38.22
CA PRO A 638 -24.74 7.34 -39.24
C PRO A 638 -24.20 8.66 -38.69
N THR A 639 -24.52 8.94 -37.43
CA THR A 639 -24.08 10.12 -36.70
C THR A 639 -22.85 9.87 -35.85
N SER A 640 -22.06 8.80 -36.02
CA SER A 640 -20.85 8.54 -35.21
C SER A 640 -21.08 8.79 -33.71
N ASP A 641 -22.12 8.17 -33.17
CA ASP A 641 -22.47 8.24 -31.75
C ASP A 641 -21.36 7.62 -30.91
N ASN A 642 -21.28 8.08 -29.66
CA ASN A 642 -20.39 7.55 -28.65
C ASN A 642 -21.04 7.77 -27.29
N VAL A 643 -21.73 6.73 -26.79
CA VAL A 643 -22.53 6.82 -25.57
C VAL A 643 -22.29 5.61 -24.67
N GLU A 644 -22.20 5.85 -23.36
CA GLU A 644 -22.26 4.79 -22.36
C GLU A 644 -23.71 4.36 -22.17
N LEU A 645 -23.90 3.05 -22.01
CA LEU A 645 -25.20 2.42 -21.80
C LEU A 645 -25.28 1.85 -20.39
N SER A 646 -26.47 1.96 -19.80
CA SER A 646 -26.86 1.17 -18.65
C SER A 646 -27.31 -0.22 -19.12
N TRP A 647 -27.51 -1.16 -18.19
CA TRP A 647 -28.03 -2.50 -18.47
C TRP A 647 -28.84 -3.03 -17.31
N SER A 648 -29.85 -3.84 -17.62
CA SER A 648 -30.71 -4.53 -16.65
C SER A 648 -30.50 -6.05 -16.70
N PRO A 649 -30.67 -6.77 -15.58
CA PRO A 649 -30.60 -8.23 -15.55
C PRO A 649 -31.77 -8.85 -16.34
N ALA A 650 -31.45 -9.84 -17.17
CA ALA A 650 -32.42 -10.61 -17.96
C ALA A 650 -32.36 -12.13 -17.69
N GLY A 651 -31.54 -12.54 -16.72
CA GLY A 651 -31.35 -13.92 -16.30
C GLY A 651 -30.08 -14.06 -15.44
N LYS A 652 -29.74 -15.28 -15.04
CA LYS A 652 -28.45 -15.54 -14.37
C LYS A 652 -27.31 -15.29 -15.37
N ASP A 653 -26.41 -14.36 -15.06
CA ASP A 653 -25.27 -13.95 -15.89
C ASP A 653 -25.67 -13.47 -17.29
N ILE A 654 -26.94 -13.05 -17.46
CA ILE A 654 -27.51 -12.54 -18.71
C ILE A 654 -28.07 -11.13 -18.47
N TYR A 655 -27.71 -10.20 -19.35
CA TYR A 655 -28.05 -8.79 -19.24
C TYR A 655 -28.62 -8.23 -20.54
N SER A 656 -29.42 -7.17 -20.42
CA SER A 656 -30.00 -6.41 -21.53
C SER A 656 -29.51 -4.96 -21.48
N PRO A 657 -29.02 -4.38 -22.59
CA PRO A 657 -28.69 -2.95 -22.64
C PRO A 657 -29.94 -2.09 -22.44
N GLU A 658 -29.79 -0.95 -21.78
CA GLU A 658 -30.79 0.11 -21.75
C GLU A 658 -30.69 1.01 -22.99
N TYR A 659 -31.82 1.59 -23.37
CA TYR A 659 -31.98 2.23 -24.68
C TYR A 659 -31.34 3.63 -24.76
N PRO A 660 -30.46 3.91 -25.74
CA PRO A 660 -30.04 5.25 -26.12
C PRO A 660 -30.92 5.82 -27.25
N ARG A 661 -30.83 7.12 -27.53
CA ARG A 661 -31.39 7.67 -28.78
C ARG A 661 -30.39 7.43 -29.91
N ILE A 662 -30.79 6.68 -30.93
CA ILE A 662 -29.95 6.35 -32.11
C ILE A 662 -30.77 6.40 -33.40
N PHE A 663 -30.10 6.67 -34.53
CA PHE A 663 -30.72 6.72 -35.86
C PHE A 663 -30.62 5.35 -36.56
N PRO A 664 -31.61 4.95 -37.37
CA PRO A 664 -31.46 3.79 -38.25
C PRO A 664 -30.26 3.96 -39.18
N ASN A 665 -29.54 2.88 -39.46
CA ASN A 665 -28.51 2.88 -40.48
C ASN A 665 -28.91 1.99 -41.66
N PHE A 666 -28.65 2.49 -42.87
CA PHE A 666 -29.01 1.80 -44.11
C PHE A 666 -27.79 1.29 -44.87
N GLU A 667 -26.61 1.83 -44.54
CA GLU A 667 -25.34 1.42 -45.14
C GLU A 667 -24.47 0.66 -44.12
N PRO A 668 -23.77 -0.41 -44.53
CA PRO A 668 -22.86 -1.15 -43.63
C PRO A 668 -21.72 -0.29 -43.06
N SER A 669 -21.29 0.76 -43.78
CA SER A 669 -20.29 1.72 -43.30
C SER A 669 -20.75 2.53 -42.09
N GLU A 670 -22.06 2.56 -41.85
CA GLU A 670 -22.71 3.27 -40.74
C GLU A 670 -23.13 2.32 -39.62
N ASN A 671 -22.64 1.08 -39.58
CA ASN A 671 -23.01 0.13 -38.54
C ASN A 671 -22.67 0.64 -37.13
N TYR A 672 -23.51 0.27 -36.18
CA TYR A 672 -23.22 0.45 -34.76
C TYR A 672 -22.29 -0.65 -34.25
N ALA A 673 -21.54 -0.34 -33.20
CA ALA A 673 -20.67 -1.27 -32.48
C ALA A 673 -20.98 -1.23 -30.99
N LEU A 674 -21.42 -2.35 -30.42
CA LEU A 674 -21.61 -2.52 -28.99
C LEU A 674 -20.34 -3.11 -28.39
N SER A 675 -19.73 -2.37 -27.46
CA SER A 675 -18.56 -2.79 -26.71
C SER A 675 -18.93 -3.13 -25.27
N VAL A 676 -18.68 -4.37 -24.86
CA VAL A 676 -18.92 -4.89 -23.52
C VAL A 676 -17.57 -5.14 -22.86
N THR A 677 -17.25 -4.38 -21.81
CA THR A 677 -16.10 -4.68 -20.95
C THR A 677 -16.59 -5.52 -19.78
N VAL A 678 -15.93 -6.65 -19.56
CA VAL A 678 -16.21 -7.58 -18.47
C VAL A 678 -14.99 -7.80 -17.61
N SER A 679 -15.22 -8.08 -16.34
CA SER A 679 -14.18 -8.48 -15.39
C SER A 679 -14.67 -9.60 -14.49
N ASP A 680 -13.75 -10.35 -13.89
CA ASP A 680 -14.08 -11.32 -12.86
C ASP A 680 -13.76 -10.82 -11.42
N SER A 681 -13.85 -11.73 -10.44
CA SER A 681 -13.47 -11.48 -9.05
C SER A 681 -11.95 -11.32 -8.82
N GLN A 682 -11.10 -11.71 -9.78
CA GLN A 682 -9.63 -11.54 -9.75
C GLN A 682 -9.15 -10.38 -10.63
N SER A 683 -10.08 -9.54 -11.11
CA SER A 683 -9.83 -8.38 -11.96
C SER A 683 -9.27 -8.69 -13.35
N ASN A 684 -9.35 -9.93 -13.83
CA ASN A 684 -9.05 -10.22 -15.23
C ASN A 684 -10.13 -9.56 -16.09
N THR A 685 -9.72 -8.67 -17.01
CA THR A 685 -10.63 -7.79 -17.74
C THR A 685 -10.45 -7.95 -19.25
N LYS A 686 -11.55 -7.91 -20.01
CA LYS A 686 -11.51 -7.90 -21.47
C LYS A 686 -12.70 -7.14 -22.05
N THR A 687 -12.48 -6.46 -23.18
CA THR A 687 -13.54 -5.80 -23.95
C THR A 687 -13.86 -6.61 -25.20
N TYR A 688 -15.15 -6.84 -25.42
CA TYR A 688 -15.70 -7.50 -26.59
C TYR A 688 -16.50 -6.49 -27.40
N THR A 689 -16.23 -6.38 -28.70
CA THR A 689 -16.94 -5.45 -29.59
C THR A 689 -17.65 -6.24 -30.68
N GLN A 690 -18.95 -6.03 -30.84
CA GLN A 690 -19.75 -6.61 -31.91
C GLN A 690 -20.45 -5.52 -32.71
N LYS A 691 -20.32 -5.58 -34.05
CA LYS A 691 -21.01 -4.68 -34.96
C LYS A 691 -22.37 -5.23 -35.37
N PHE A 692 -23.30 -4.35 -35.70
CA PHE A 692 -24.60 -4.69 -36.26
C PHE A 692 -25.20 -3.49 -37.01
N SER A 693 -26.14 -3.76 -37.90
CA SER A 693 -27.03 -2.72 -38.46
C SER A 693 -28.26 -2.59 -37.56
N TYR A 694 -28.74 -1.38 -37.35
CA TYR A 694 -29.87 -1.06 -36.50
C TYR A 694 -31.03 -0.49 -37.34
N LEU A 695 -32.21 -1.09 -37.16
CA LEU A 695 -33.47 -0.57 -37.70
C LEU A 695 -34.55 -0.60 -36.60
N PRO A 696 -35.35 0.46 -36.41
CA PRO A 696 -36.48 0.42 -35.49
C PRO A 696 -37.52 -0.62 -35.91
N ASN A 697 -38.19 -1.26 -34.93
CA ASN A 697 -39.25 -2.25 -35.17
C ASN A 697 -40.40 -1.72 -36.06
N ASN A 698 -40.73 -0.43 -35.96
CA ASN A 698 -41.81 0.22 -36.69
C ASN A 698 -41.30 1.38 -37.56
N LEU A 699 -40.27 1.14 -38.36
CA LEU A 699 -39.71 2.18 -39.24
C LEU A 699 -40.64 2.50 -40.41
N VAL A 700 -41.06 3.76 -40.51
CA VAL A 700 -41.70 4.32 -41.71
C VAL A 700 -40.73 5.30 -42.35
N GLN A 701 -40.24 4.97 -43.54
CA GLN A 701 -39.34 5.84 -44.28
C GLN A 701 -40.14 6.81 -45.16
N LEU A 702 -39.92 8.11 -44.97
CA LEU A 702 -40.47 9.13 -45.84
C LEU A 702 -39.67 9.18 -47.14
N HIS A 703 -40.35 9.36 -48.27
CA HIS A 703 -39.68 9.73 -49.51
C HIS A 703 -39.04 11.11 -49.37
N ASN A 704 -37.98 11.37 -50.15
CA ASN A 704 -37.27 12.65 -50.14
C ASN A 704 -38.23 13.83 -50.37
N LEU A 705 -38.42 14.65 -49.34
CA LEU A 705 -39.18 15.89 -49.42
C LEU A 705 -38.28 17.00 -49.95
N ARG A 706 -38.65 17.59 -51.10
CA ARG A 706 -38.00 18.79 -51.64
C ARG A 706 -38.87 20.00 -51.35
N THR A 707 -38.29 21.00 -50.69
CA THR A 707 -38.96 22.28 -50.40
C THR A 707 -38.00 23.44 -50.63
N LEU A 708 -38.54 24.66 -50.65
CA LEU A 708 -37.73 25.88 -50.74
C LEU A 708 -37.08 26.18 -49.38
N ALA A 709 -35.93 26.83 -49.40
CA ALA A 709 -35.14 27.20 -48.21
C ALA A 709 -35.79 28.38 -47.44
N VAL A 710 -37.00 28.19 -46.92
CA VAL A 710 -37.78 29.22 -46.21
C VAL A 710 -38.24 28.67 -44.87
N LYS A 711 -38.03 29.45 -43.79
CA LYS A 711 -38.49 29.18 -42.42
C LYS A 711 -39.98 29.46 -42.26
N SER A 712 -40.80 28.88 -43.14
CA SER A 712 -42.25 28.92 -43.04
C SER A 712 -42.87 27.76 -43.81
N ALA A 713 -44.05 27.32 -43.36
CA ALA A 713 -44.85 26.36 -44.11
C ALA A 713 -45.42 27.04 -45.36
N LEU A 714 -44.78 26.83 -46.51
CA LEU A 714 -45.32 27.23 -47.79
C LEU A 714 -46.55 26.39 -48.13
N LYS A 715 -47.57 27.01 -48.72
CA LYS A 715 -48.85 26.36 -49.02
C LYS A 715 -49.30 26.58 -50.46
N THR A 716 -50.08 25.65 -50.99
CA THR A 716 -50.81 25.80 -52.25
C THR A 716 -51.98 26.79 -52.08
N SER A 717 -52.62 27.18 -53.19
CA SER A 717 -53.85 27.99 -53.18
C SER A 717 -54.98 27.37 -52.35
N ASP A 718 -54.99 26.04 -52.22
CA ASP A 718 -55.99 25.27 -51.46
C ASP A 718 -55.58 25.09 -49.99
N ASN A 719 -54.60 25.87 -49.51
CA ASN A 719 -54.09 25.90 -48.13
C ASN A 719 -53.43 24.57 -47.67
N VAL A 720 -53.00 23.72 -48.61
CA VAL A 720 -52.25 22.48 -48.33
C VAL A 720 -50.75 22.81 -48.27
N PRO A 721 -49.98 22.34 -47.27
CA PRO A 721 -48.54 22.58 -47.23
C PRO A 721 -47.81 22.00 -48.45
N LEU A 722 -46.68 22.60 -48.88
CA LEU A 722 -45.88 22.09 -49.99
C LEU A 722 -45.00 20.89 -49.59
N ALA A 723 -44.53 20.88 -48.34
CA ALA A 723 -43.81 19.75 -47.75
C ALA A 723 -44.47 19.39 -46.42
N TYR A 724 -44.96 18.16 -46.35
CA TYR A 724 -45.67 17.65 -45.19
C TYR A 724 -45.47 16.16 -45.04
N LEU A 725 -45.66 15.70 -43.82
CA LEU A 725 -45.86 14.31 -43.48
C LEU A 725 -47.38 14.05 -43.48
N SER A 726 -47.82 13.04 -44.23
CA SER A 726 -49.20 12.54 -44.17
C SER A 726 -49.20 11.17 -43.51
N THR A 727 -50.06 10.98 -42.52
CA THR A 727 -50.24 9.69 -41.85
C THR A 727 -51.59 9.10 -42.23
N ASN A 728 -51.61 7.84 -42.63
CA ASN A 728 -52.85 7.06 -42.60
C ASN A 728 -53.29 6.82 -41.14
N MET A 729 -54.45 6.20 -40.94
CA MET A 729 -54.94 5.82 -39.60
C MET A 729 -53.89 4.98 -38.86
N LEU A 730 -53.23 5.57 -37.86
CA LEU A 730 -52.27 4.86 -37.01
C LEU A 730 -53.04 4.01 -36.01
N ARG A 731 -52.60 2.76 -35.85
CA ARG A 731 -53.24 1.79 -34.96
C ARG A 731 -52.30 1.42 -33.83
N LYS A 732 -52.87 1.30 -32.64
CA LYS A 732 -52.22 0.69 -31.46
C LYS A 732 -52.03 -0.81 -31.70
N THR A 733 -51.19 -1.43 -30.87
CA THR A 733 -50.91 -2.88 -30.89
C THR A 733 -52.17 -3.73 -30.71
N ASN A 734 -53.20 -3.22 -30.04
CA ASN A 734 -54.49 -3.88 -29.85
C ASN A 734 -55.48 -3.69 -31.03
N GLY A 735 -55.06 -3.00 -32.11
CA GLY A 735 -55.86 -2.73 -33.31
C GLY A 735 -56.74 -1.48 -33.26
N GLU A 736 -56.85 -0.82 -32.10
CA GLU A 736 -57.56 0.45 -31.95
C GLU A 736 -56.87 1.58 -32.70
N ILE A 737 -57.63 2.56 -33.14
CA ILE A 737 -57.10 3.75 -33.82
C ILE A 737 -56.55 4.70 -32.76
N ALA A 738 -55.34 5.22 -32.96
CA ALA A 738 -54.75 6.24 -32.10
C ALA A 738 -55.51 7.56 -32.25
N LYS A 739 -55.87 8.20 -31.13
CA LYS A 739 -56.73 9.39 -31.11
C LYS A 739 -56.20 10.45 -30.15
N GLY A 740 -56.57 11.70 -30.41
CA GLY A 740 -56.18 12.85 -29.60
C GLY A 740 -54.68 13.12 -29.60
N LEU A 741 -54.21 13.81 -28.55
CA LEU A 741 -52.85 14.31 -28.45
C LEU A 741 -51.84 13.17 -28.23
N GLN A 742 -50.95 13.00 -29.20
CA GLN A 742 -49.82 12.10 -29.14
C GLN A 742 -48.55 12.87 -28.80
N ASN A 743 -47.73 12.26 -27.94
CA ASN A 743 -46.41 12.79 -27.63
C ASN A 743 -45.40 12.16 -28.58
N ALA A 744 -44.65 12.99 -29.27
CA ALA A 744 -43.58 12.57 -30.16
C ALA A 744 -42.29 13.31 -29.85
N THR A 745 -41.18 12.78 -30.35
CA THR A 745 -39.88 13.43 -30.30
C THR A 745 -39.35 13.59 -31.70
N LEU A 746 -39.07 14.84 -32.07
CA LEU A 746 -38.37 15.20 -33.29
C LEU A 746 -36.87 15.18 -33.00
N SER A 747 -36.12 14.37 -33.75
CA SER A 747 -34.65 14.32 -33.69
C SER A 747 -34.08 14.68 -35.06
N VAL A 748 -33.11 15.58 -35.11
CA VAL A 748 -32.38 15.91 -36.34
C VAL A 748 -30.99 15.34 -36.25
N ARG A 749 -30.51 14.67 -37.31
CA ARG A 749 -29.16 14.11 -37.33
C ARG A 749 -28.11 15.21 -37.11
N LYS A 750 -27.02 14.87 -36.43
CA LYS A 750 -25.97 15.84 -36.07
C LYS A 750 -25.18 16.37 -37.27
N ASP A 751 -25.16 15.63 -38.37
CA ASP A 751 -24.50 15.96 -39.63
C ASP A 751 -25.44 16.64 -40.65
N ALA A 752 -26.70 16.91 -40.28
CA ALA A 752 -27.63 17.65 -41.12
C ALA A 752 -27.12 19.08 -41.43
N ASN A 753 -27.35 19.55 -42.66
CA ASN A 753 -26.91 20.89 -43.08
C ASN A 753 -27.69 22.04 -42.42
N PHE A 754 -28.91 21.78 -41.95
CA PHE A 754 -29.81 22.74 -41.32
C PHE A 754 -30.78 22.03 -40.37
N GLY A 755 -31.32 22.76 -39.39
CA GLY A 755 -32.39 22.25 -38.51
C GLY A 755 -33.75 22.26 -39.20
N ILE A 756 -34.75 21.62 -38.60
CA ILE A 756 -36.10 21.58 -39.16
C ILE A 756 -37.16 22.01 -38.16
N VAL A 757 -38.25 22.54 -38.69
CA VAL A 757 -39.49 22.77 -37.96
C VAL A 757 -40.50 21.72 -38.42
N PHE A 758 -41.00 20.93 -37.47
CA PHE A 758 -42.06 19.95 -37.69
C PHE A 758 -43.22 20.23 -36.76
N ASN A 759 -44.40 20.44 -37.34
CA ASN A 759 -45.62 20.74 -36.59
C ASN A 759 -45.46 21.84 -35.51
N GLY A 760 -44.66 22.87 -35.82
CA GLY A 760 -44.38 23.99 -34.92
C GLY A 760 -43.22 23.79 -33.93
N ALA A 761 -42.70 22.57 -33.77
CA ALA A 761 -41.50 22.30 -32.98
C ALA A 761 -40.24 22.43 -33.85
N GLU A 762 -39.25 23.18 -33.37
CA GLU A 762 -37.97 23.43 -34.06
C GLU A 762 -36.84 22.64 -33.41
N ALA A 763 -36.01 21.97 -34.20
CA ALA A 763 -34.82 21.25 -33.74
C ALA A 763 -33.61 21.54 -34.63
N ALA A 764 -32.48 21.89 -34.02
CA ALA A 764 -31.20 22.06 -34.69
C ALA A 764 -30.51 20.70 -34.99
N PRO A 765 -29.50 20.65 -35.88
CA PRO A 765 -28.71 19.44 -36.10
C PRO A 765 -28.13 18.88 -34.79
N GLY A 766 -28.41 17.60 -34.52
CA GLY A 766 -27.97 16.90 -33.30
C GLY A 766 -28.89 17.11 -32.10
N GLU A 767 -29.90 17.96 -32.23
CA GLU A 767 -30.89 18.21 -31.18
C GLU A 767 -32.05 17.22 -31.28
N SER A 768 -32.69 16.97 -30.13
CA SER A 768 -33.96 16.27 -30.06
C SER A 768 -34.92 17.05 -29.18
N VAL A 769 -36.11 17.36 -29.71
CA VAL A 769 -37.13 18.16 -29.04
C VAL A 769 -38.46 17.42 -28.99
N ASN A 770 -39.26 17.68 -27.96
CA ASN A 770 -40.61 17.14 -27.89
C ASN A 770 -41.54 17.89 -28.87
N VAL A 771 -42.42 17.15 -29.53
CA VAL A 771 -43.45 17.68 -30.42
C VAL A 771 -44.77 16.97 -30.13
N ASN A 772 -45.84 17.73 -30.09
CA ASN A 772 -47.18 17.17 -29.91
C ASN A 772 -47.84 17.00 -31.27
N ILE A 773 -48.48 15.85 -31.48
CA ILE A 773 -49.22 15.53 -32.70
C ILE A 773 -50.66 15.26 -32.28
N ASP A 774 -51.58 16.17 -32.59
CA ASP A 774 -53.00 15.95 -32.33
C ASP A 774 -53.62 15.13 -33.47
N MET A 775 -53.93 13.87 -33.20
CA MET A 775 -54.55 12.96 -34.18
C MET A 775 -56.08 13.06 -34.21
N GLY A 776 -56.70 13.94 -33.40
CA GLY A 776 -58.14 14.16 -33.39
C GLY A 776 -58.92 12.85 -33.17
N MET A 777 -59.84 12.51 -34.09
CA MET A 777 -60.63 11.27 -34.04
C MET A 777 -60.00 10.09 -34.80
N GLY A 778 -58.76 10.25 -35.27
CA GLY A 778 -58.02 9.25 -36.04
C GLY A 778 -58.06 9.44 -37.55
N ASP A 779 -58.39 10.66 -38.02
CA ASP A 779 -58.43 11.01 -39.45
C ASP A 779 -57.03 11.28 -40.02
N ASN A 780 -56.90 11.35 -41.36
CA ASN A 780 -55.64 11.69 -42.03
C ASN A 780 -55.17 13.10 -41.64
N LEU A 781 -53.92 13.21 -41.16
CA LEU A 781 -53.32 14.46 -40.71
C LEU A 781 -52.19 14.87 -41.67
N LEU A 782 -52.17 16.15 -42.08
CA LEU A 782 -51.06 16.74 -42.84
C LEU A 782 -50.22 17.62 -41.91
N MET A 783 -49.00 17.19 -41.62
CA MET A 783 -48.09 17.88 -40.70
C MET A 783 -46.99 18.59 -41.49
N PRO A 784 -46.91 19.93 -41.48
CA PRO A 784 -45.92 20.66 -42.25
C PRO A 784 -44.49 20.41 -41.74
N VAL A 785 -43.55 20.28 -42.67
CA VAL A 785 -42.11 20.17 -42.42
C VAL A 785 -41.39 21.24 -43.26
N TYR A 786 -40.55 22.06 -42.64
CA TYR A 786 -39.77 23.09 -43.34
C TYR A 786 -38.46 23.41 -42.61
N PRO A 787 -37.46 24.04 -43.26
CA PRO A 787 -36.20 24.43 -42.63
C PRO A 787 -36.40 25.36 -41.41
N SER A 788 -35.52 25.24 -40.42
CA SER A 788 -35.48 26.14 -39.25
C SER A 788 -34.85 27.50 -39.55
N GLU A 789 -34.28 27.69 -40.74
CA GLU A 789 -33.57 28.90 -41.15
C GLU A 789 -33.82 29.23 -42.63
N ASN A 790 -33.91 30.53 -42.96
CA ASN A 790 -34.02 30.99 -44.35
C ASN A 790 -32.69 30.86 -45.09
N GLY A 791 -32.73 30.47 -46.37
CA GLY A 791 -31.59 30.51 -47.28
C GLY A 791 -30.55 29.40 -47.09
N LYS A 792 -30.72 28.49 -46.12
CA LYS A 792 -29.86 27.31 -45.95
C LYS A 792 -30.25 26.20 -46.94
N THR A 793 -29.27 25.66 -47.65
CA THR A 793 -29.44 24.60 -48.65
C THR A 793 -28.64 23.36 -48.26
N GLY A 794 -29.09 22.19 -48.70
CA GLY A 794 -28.46 20.90 -48.38
C GLY A 794 -29.49 19.81 -48.10
N ALA A 795 -29.10 18.79 -47.34
CA ALA A 795 -29.98 17.75 -46.84
C ALA A 795 -30.11 17.84 -45.31
N ALA A 796 -31.31 17.57 -44.80
CA ALA A 796 -31.56 17.42 -43.37
C ALA A 796 -32.32 16.11 -43.16
N GLU A 797 -31.64 15.16 -42.53
CA GLU A 797 -32.24 13.90 -42.12
C GLU A 797 -32.75 14.01 -40.69
N PHE A 798 -33.97 13.54 -40.47
CA PHE A 798 -34.64 13.63 -39.19
C PHE A 798 -35.49 12.40 -38.93
N MET A 799 -35.81 12.17 -37.67
CA MET A 799 -36.67 11.09 -37.20
C MET A 799 -37.76 11.67 -36.30
N ILE A 800 -38.99 11.21 -36.49
CA ILE A 800 -40.10 11.47 -35.59
C ILE A 800 -40.43 10.14 -34.93
N GLN A 801 -40.27 10.09 -33.61
CA GLN A 801 -40.57 8.90 -32.81
C GLN A 801 -41.78 9.17 -31.93
N ILE A 802 -42.76 8.28 -31.95
CA ILE A 802 -43.88 8.25 -31.01
C ILE A 802 -43.64 7.03 -30.11
N ASP A 803 -43.31 7.25 -28.84
CA ASP A 803 -42.92 6.17 -27.93
C ASP A 803 -44.11 5.24 -27.62
N GLU A 804 -45.31 5.81 -27.48
CA GLU A 804 -46.55 5.07 -27.26
C GLU A 804 -47.73 5.80 -27.92
N LEU A 805 -48.53 5.07 -28.69
CA LEU A 805 -49.78 5.57 -29.27
C LEU A 805 -50.91 5.50 -28.22
N LYS A 806 -51.48 6.66 -27.90
CA LYS A 806 -52.60 6.85 -26.97
C LYS A 806 -53.96 6.76 -27.61
#